data_AF-A0AAV9H2Y7-F1
#
_entry.id   AF-A0AAV9H2Y7-F1
#
_cell.length_a   1.000
_cell.length_b   1.000
_cell.length_c   1.000
_cell.angle_alpha   90.00
_cell.angle_beta   90.00
_cell.angle_gamma   90.00
#
_symmetry.space_group_name_H-M   'P 1'
#
loop_
_entity.id
_entity.type
_entity.pdbx_description
1 polymer ?
#
loop_
_entity_poly.entity_id
_entity_poly.type
_entity_poly.pdbx_seq_one_letter_code
_entity_poly.pdbx_strand_id
1 'polypeptide(L)'
;MHMVMIGEVAETAAPHVMICLDDCELQCALRGDGPLNNTIRDNHPPIEMDLCSNMPQLLANSGSSTDMAKRASPIPSTTSYSVWSTEAEPKIGARLYVACDDGGPPRTATAGPVFSHGNKHYQTTVRHVFFRQEDATGLPSEPSFGPELDMDDPKPEDGDNGDRGTGGPVTSSSAHSTTKAFSPQRYASAPPSPGEQYQKYGPGKGKDPEIPRGAFYIGKAVPETVQGPQRAIDYALIEVQASDDVDPNLISYDPSDSSKKLRVTRPANMTRLRPQTPVIVATPSGPVSGTLLATKAYIKPRFQRQSTALYPLVLDDQMELGSGDCGSPVVLVRGDEVHMLGHILFGHPGTAVAYLLPMTAIIEDMAMILGPLTPDGSISLQPPPREKDTRAQNKRTEFASPKFYKDLEESVMPKTRRGRGLFGKFIEKLGNARSLIKAKEEKEEVVSQPGSLSFEDLFFQRLPPELRDQVIDCLTFREAMNLRHVSTRFRAAVSVNGHAISRRFLIKNPLPPLAQDLYPHPSPDLTHIDMVGHHHAVAWRLADHVVQWLRRDMFLYGSRFQKQQFQPKKVRMKQRLLPSLLLLGRFFEMCRLSLEEQGRKGETDRTDPITFEVSKDLMRLCGNELLFQTQDVALVLVTFLRRTMRAPSKYGTVEKTLRKSRVDPPPDSEIAAVLYHGGLEMMVNILDLEKLDKKVAAVREYCAPLSAPIPAKGSSSQEAVLDSVLTGYEKQGSLSDATPKSERFDIHPLLRRLPNMDDVWRPSAEAVLIERAAIRGERDLNSFSVALKELIRESETRADALYRNGHDLWHALSDSEQRHRSR
;
A
#
# COMPACT_ATOMS: atom_id res chain seq x y z
N MET A 1 -9.33 7.18 7.90
CA MET A 1 -10.07 8.26 7.22
C MET A 1 -11.47 7.75 6.97
N HIS A 2 -12.45 8.33 7.65
CA HIS A 2 -13.85 7.94 7.65
C HIS A 2 -14.67 9.18 7.33
N MET A 3 -15.77 9.03 6.61
CA MET A 3 -16.77 10.08 6.50
C MET A 3 -17.89 9.71 7.48
N VAL A 4 -18.22 10.63 8.38
CA VAL A 4 -19.22 10.46 9.45
C VAL A 4 -20.11 11.68 9.51
N MET A 5 -21.28 11.58 10.13
CA MET A 5 -22.15 12.72 10.40
C MET A 5 -21.96 13.12 11.87
N ILE A 6 -21.73 14.40 12.17
CA ILE A 6 -21.52 14.91 13.54
C ILE A 6 -22.50 16.05 13.82
N GLY A 7 -23.26 15.94 14.90
CA GLY A 7 -24.23 16.93 15.39
C GLY A 7 -24.95 16.40 16.64
N GLU A 8 -25.66 17.28 17.38
CA GLU A 8 -26.38 16.89 18.61
C GLU A 8 -27.65 16.08 18.30
N VAL A 9 -28.29 16.39 17.17
CA VAL A 9 -29.43 15.65 16.59
C VAL A 9 -29.23 15.47 15.08
N ALA A 10 -29.92 14.51 14.46
CA ALA A 10 -29.80 14.20 13.03
C ALA A 10 -30.01 15.44 12.12
N GLU A 11 -30.92 16.34 12.51
CA GLU A 11 -31.23 17.60 11.81
C GLU A 11 -30.09 18.63 11.85
N THR A 12 -29.19 18.50 12.82
CA THR A 12 -28.00 19.34 12.99
C THR A 12 -26.71 18.66 12.53
N ALA A 13 -26.79 17.42 12.05
CA ALA A 13 -25.61 16.62 11.74
C ALA A 13 -24.97 17.05 10.41
N ALA A 14 -23.73 17.55 10.48
CA ALA A 14 -22.92 17.88 9.31
C ALA A 14 -22.04 16.68 8.90
N PRO A 15 -21.69 16.50 7.62
CA PRO A 15 -20.69 15.52 7.19
C PRO A 15 -19.27 15.96 7.60
N HIS A 16 -18.58 15.16 8.41
CA HIS A 16 -17.17 15.35 8.76
C HIS A 16 -16.29 14.25 8.16
N VAL A 17 -15.14 14.66 7.61
CA VAL A 17 -14.05 13.76 7.23
C VAL A 17 -13.14 13.57 8.44
N MET A 18 -13.34 12.47 9.16
CA MET A 18 -12.51 12.11 10.32
C MET A 18 -11.25 11.33 9.91
N ILE A 19 -10.09 11.92 10.16
CA ILE A 19 -8.79 11.32 9.92
C ILE A 19 -8.23 10.76 11.24
N CYS A 20 -8.59 9.51 11.53
CA CYS A 20 -8.17 8.79 12.74
C CYS A 20 -6.69 8.38 12.66
N LEU A 21 -5.85 8.93 13.53
CA LEU A 21 -4.39 8.76 13.53
C LEU A 21 -3.84 8.74 14.97
N ASP A 22 -3.31 7.59 15.41
CA ASP A 22 -2.59 7.43 16.68
C ASP A 22 -1.32 8.32 16.82
N ASP A 23 -0.93 9.04 15.77
CA ASP A 23 0.30 9.83 15.66
C ASP A 23 0.03 11.33 15.91
N CYS A 24 0.50 11.84 17.05
CA CYS A 24 0.26 13.23 17.47
C CYS A 24 1.02 14.26 16.63
N GLU A 25 2.20 13.93 16.09
CA GLU A 25 2.96 14.83 15.21
C GLU A 25 2.23 14.97 13.87
N LEU A 26 1.73 13.87 13.31
CA LEU A 26 0.96 13.88 12.08
C LEU A 26 -0.40 14.57 12.25
N GLN A 27 -1.06 14.44 13.41
CA GLN A 27 -2.24 15.25 13.73
C GLN A 27 -1.92 16.74 13.77
N CYS A 28 -0.83 17.14 14.45
CA CYS A 28 -0.42 18.55 14.50
C CYS A 28 -0.09 19.10 13.11
N ALA A 29 0.61 18.32 12.27
CA ALA A 29 0.91 18.68 10.90
C ALA A 29 -0.36 18.87 10.06
N LEU A 30 -1.33 17.95 10.16
CA LEU A 30 -2.60 18.05 9.42
C LEU A 30 -3.53 19.15 9.96
N ARG A 31 -3.49 19.47 11.26
CA ARG A 31 -4.18 20.66 11.82
C ARG A 31 -3.57 21.96 11.31
N GLY A 32 -2.26 21.97 11.04
CA GLY A 32 -1.54 23.08 10.43
C GLY A 32 -1.61 23.14 8.90
N ASP A 33 -2.11 22.10 8.22
CA ASP A 33 -2.23 22.01 6.76
C ASP A 33 -3.45 22.81 6.27
N GLY A 34 -3.31 24.13 6.32
CA GLY A 34 -4.28 25.10 5.79
C GLY A 34 -4.74 24.78 4.37
N PRO A 35 -3.86 24.44 3.41
CA PRO A 35 -4.26 24.00 2.07
C PRO A 35 -5.24 22.83 2.05
N LEU A 36 -5.02 21.76 2.82
CA LEU A 36 -5.96 20.63 2.86
C LEU A 36 -7.32 21.03 3.46
N ASN A 37 -7.30 21.73 4.59
CA ASN A 37 -8.51 22.19 5.28
C ASN A 37 -9.32 23.17 4.42
N ASN A 38 -8.66 24.14 3.78
CA ASN A 38 -9.30 25.09 2.87
C ASN A 38 -9.79 24.39 1.60
N THR A 39 -9.04 23.45 1.02
CA THR A 39 -9.49 22.75 -0.21
C THR A 39 -10.79 21.96 0.02
N ILE A 40 -10.95 21.35 1.19
CA ILE A 40 -12.20 20.65 1.53
C ILE A 40 -13.31 21.68 1.80
N ARG A 41 -13.07 22.67 2.66
CA ARG A 41 -14.09 23.67 3.04
C ARG A 41 -14.52 24.58 1.88
N ASP A 42 -13.63 24.95 0.97
CA ASP A 42 -13.92 25.90 -0.09
C ASP A 42 -14.59 25.23 -1.30
N ASN A 43 -14.33 23.94 -1.57
CA ASN A 43 -15.00 23.16 -2.63
C ASN A 43 -16.25 22.41 -2.13
N HIS A 44 -16.30 22.06 -0.85
CA HIS A 44 -17.38 21.33 -0.21
C HIS A 44 -17.74 21.99 1.14
N PRO A 45 -18.34 23.19 1.13
CA PRO A 45 -18.62 23.96 2.34
C PRO A 45 -19.46 23.31 3.46
N PRO A 46 -20.35 22.32 3.23
CA PRO A 46 -20.97 21.60 4.34
C PRO A 46 -20.10 20.49 4.92
N ILE A 47 -18.93 20.18 4.34
CA ILE A 47 -18.03 19.11 4.80
C ILE A 47 -16.91 19.69 5.66
N GLU A 48 -16.92 19.38 6.95
CA GLU A 48 -15.83 19.71 7.87
C GLU A 48 -14.77 18.58 7.92
N MET A 49 -13.59 18.84 8.49
CA MET A 49 -12.52 17.84 8.63
C MET A 49 -11.97 17.82 10.04
N ASP A 50 -11.94 16.64 10.65
CA ASP A 50 -11.53 16.44 12.03
C ASP A 50 -10.38 15.44 12.19
N LEU A 51 -9.52 15.72 13.17
CA LEU A 51 -8.30 14.97 13.45
C LEU A 51 -8.34 14.43 14.88
N CYS A 52 -8.40 13.10 14.97
CA CYS A 52 -8.62 12.36 16.20
C CYS A 52 -7.64 11.19 16.32
N SER A 53 -7.23 10.83 17.53
CA SER A 53 -6.38 9.66 17.77
C SER A 53 -7.13 8.35 17.57
N ASN A 54 -8.45 8.39 17.75
CA ASN A 54 -9.32 7.26 17.89
C ASN A 54 -10.34 7.17 16.73
N MET A 55 -11.01 6.02 16.60
CA MET A 55 -12.18 5.88 15.73
C MET A 55 -13.31 6.85 16.15
N PRO A 56 -14.20 7.27 15.23
CA PRO A 56 -15.32 8.19 15.54
C PRO A 56 -16.20 7.69 16.72
N GLN A 57 -16.36 6.37 16.80
CA GLN A 57 -17.00 5.60 17.88
C GLN A 57 -16.51 5.93 19.30
N LEU A 58 -15.31 6.49 19.44
CA LEU A 58 -14.66 6.77 20.72
C LEU A 58 -14.70 8.27 21.11
N LEU A 59 -15.03 9.18 20.17
CA LEU A 59 -15.26 10.60 20.48
C LEU A 59 -16.62 10.84 21.15
N ALA A 60 -17.66 10.14 20.70
CA ALA A 60 -19.02 10.28 21.25
C ALA A 60 -19.11 9.91 22.75
N ASN A 61 -18.14 9.16 23.27
CA ASN A 61 -18.10 8.69 24.66
C ASN A 61 -17.06 9.42 25.54
N SER A 62 -16.25 10.33 24.99
CA SER A 62 -15.16 10.99 25.73
C SER A 62 -15.63 12.25 26.46
N GLY A 63 -16.40 12.08 27.53
CA GLY A 63 -16.65 13.15 28.50
C GLY A 63 -15.36 13.59 29.21
N SER A 64 -15.16 14.90 29.37
CA SER A 64 -13.89 15.48 29.83
C SER A 64 -13.54 15.10 31.28
N SER A 65 -12.38 14.48 31.49
CA SER A 65 -11.80 14.28 32.83
C SER A 65 -10.28 14.45 32.79
N THR A 66 -9.80 15.64 33.15
CA THR A 66 -8.37 15.93 33.34
C THR A 66 -7.97 15.70 34.81
N ASP A 67 -7.23 14.63 35.11
CA ASP A 67 -5.98 14.73 35.92
C ASP A 67 -5.28 13.38 36.17
N MET A 68 -4.00 13.47 36.58
CA MET A 68 -3.15 12.44 37.21
C MET A 68 -2.59 11.30 36.34
N ALA A 69 -1.42 11.55 35.75
CA ALA A 69 -0.51 10.48 35.33
C ALA A 69 0.21 9.85 36.55
N LYS A 70 0.08 8.53 36.72
CA LYS A 70 0.94 7.72 37.61
C LYS A 70 1.51 6.52 36.85
N ARG A 71 2.77 6.17 37.16
CA ARG A 71 3.50 5.07 36.52
C ARG A 71 2.75 3.74 36.69
N ALA A 72 2.54 3.04 35.58
CA ALA A 72 2.05 1.67 35.59
C ALA A 72 3.11 0.71 36.18
N SER A 73 2.72 -0.04 37.21
CA SER A 73 3.45 -1.22 37.67
C SER A 73 3.09 -2.44 36.82
N PRO A 74 3.92 -3.51 36.80
CA PRO A 74 3.56 -4.74 36.11
C PRO A 74 2.25 -5.33 36.64
N ILE A 75 1.30 -5.60 35.73
CA ILE A 75 0.01 -6.22 36.07
C ILE A 75 0.26 -7.63 36.63
N PRO A 76 -0.32 -8.01 37.79
CA PRO A 76 -0.14 -9.35 38.35
C PRO A 76 -0.75 -10.43 37.43
N SER A 77 -0.02 -11.52 37.24
CA SER A 77 -0.27 -12.55 36.21
C SER A 77 -1.46 -13.49 36.49
N THR A 78 -2.45 -13.05 37.25
CA THR A 78 -3.57 -13.88 37.75
C THR A 78 -4.92 -13.17 37.78
N THR A 79 -5.05 -11.98 37.16
CA THR A 79 -6.34 -11.27 37.06
C THR A 79 -7.38 -12.08 36.28
N SER A 80 -8.38 -12.61 37.00
CA SER A 80 -9.49 -13.36 36.42
C SER A 80 -10.66 -12.42 36.14
N TYR A 81 -10.86 -12.06 34.88
CA TYR A 81 -11.94 -11.18 34.46
C TYR A 81 -13.31 -11.83 34.73
N SER A 82 -14.10 -11.22 35.62
CA SER A 82 -15.47 -11.66 35.91
C SER A 82 -16.46 -11.04 34.93
N VAL A 83 -17.41 -11.84 34.46
CA VAL A 83 -18.44 -11.41 33.50
C VAL A 83 -19.83 -11.67 34.05
N TRP A 84 -20.69 -10.66 33.89
CA TRP A 84 -22.04 -10.58 34.42
C TRP A 84 -23.04 -10.31 33.30
N SER A 85 -24.33 -10.59 33.51
CA SER A 85 -25.41 -10.37 32.52
C SER A 85 -26.70 -9.94 33.23
N THR A 86 -27.60 -9.26 32.52
CA THR A 86 -28.97 -9.00 33.01
C THR A 86 -29.85 -10.25 33.02
N GLU A 87 -29.49 -11.29 32.26
CA GLU A 87 -30.17 -12.59 32.25
C GLU A 87 -29.35 -13.59 33.07
N ALA A 88 -30.02 -14.47 33.83
CA ALA A 88 -29.34 -15.45 34.71
C ALA A 88 -28.71 -16.63 33.96
N GLU A 89 -29.20 -16.92 32.76
CA GLU A 89 -28.79 -18.05 31.93
C GLU A 89 -27.98 -17.56 30.71
N PRO A 90 -26.96 -18.31 30.25
CA PRO A 90 -26.15 -17.92 29.10
C PRO A 90 -26.99 -18.05 27.82
N LYS A 91 -27.27 -16.91 27.17
CA LYS A 91 -28.12 -16.82 25.98
C LYS A 91 -27.46 -15.98 24.89
N ILE A 92 -27.67 -16.37 23.64
CA ILE A 92 -27.25 -15.59 22.49
C ILE A 92 -27.94 -14.21 22.45
N GLY A 93 -27.16 -13.15 22.26
CA GLY A 93 -27.64 -11.78 22.21
C GLY A 93 -27.80 -11.11 23.58
N ALA A 94 -27.45 -11.76 24.70
CA ALA A 94 -27.55 -11.14 26.03
C ALA A 94 -26.52 -10.01 26.23
N ARG A 95 -26.87 -9.00 27.03
CA ARG A 95 -25.96 -7.90 27.40
C ARG A 95 -24.99 -8.37 28.48
N LEU A 96 -23.70 -8.40 28.15
CA LEU A 96 -22.60 -8.72 29.08
C LEU A 96 -22.04 -7.45 29.72
N TYR A 97 -21.62 -7.57 30.98
CA TYR A 97 -20.91 -6.56 31.76
C TYR A 97 -19.60 -7.14 32.27
N VAL A 98 -18.49 -6.54 31.88
CA VAL A 98 -17.14 -6.94 32.30
C VAL A 98 -16.67 -5.97 33.37
N ALA A 99 -16.34 -6.50 34.55
CA ALA A 99 -15.68 -5.72 35.60
C ALA A 99 -14.22 -5.50 35.21
N CYS A 100 -13.74 -4.25 35.32
CA CYS A 100 -12.35 -3.91 35.06
C CYS A 100 -11.60 -3.68 36.38
N ASP A 101 -10.39 -4.25 36.48
CA ASP A 101 -9.53 -4.15 37.68
C ASP A 101 -8.98 -2.73 37.91
N ASP A 102 -9.25 -1.79 37.00
CA ASP A 102 -8.81 -0.40 37.03
C ASP A 102 -9.78 0.55 37.77
N GLY A 103 -10.89 0.04 38.29
CA GLY A 103 -11.93 0.83 38.96
C GLY A 103 -12.77 1.71 38.02
N GLY A 104 -12.64 1.55 36.70
CA GLY A 104 -13.51 2.19 35.71
C GLY A 104 -14.90 1.55 35.63
N PRO A 105 -15.90 2.23 35.04
CA PRO A 105 -17.25 1.70 34.91
C PRO A 105 -17.26 0.35 34.17
N PRO A 106 -18.21 -0.56 34.50
CA PRO A 106 -18.25 -1.88 33.90
C PRO A 106 -18.53 -1.76 32.41
N ARG A 107 -17.85 -2.56 31.60
CA ARG A 107 -17.92 -2.42 30.14
C ARG A 107 -18.92 -3.37 29.54
N THR A 108 -19.67 -2.86 28.58
CA THR A 108 -20.69 -3.62 27.90
C THR A 108 -20.17 -4.29 26.64
N ALA A 109 -20.58 -5.55 26.45
CA ALA A 109 -20.48 -6.28 25.20
C ALA A 109 -21.74 -7.13 25.02
N THR A 110 -21.83 -7.85 23.91
CA THR A 110 -22.93 -8.79 23.63
C THR A 110 -22.43 -10.21 23.63
N ALA A 111 -23.27 -11.11 24.12
CA ALA A 111 -23.00 -12.53 24.24
C ALA A 111 -23.25 -13.25 22.91
N GLY A 112 -22.23 -13.93 22.40
CA GLY A 112 -22.31 -14.80 21.23
C GLY A 112 -22.83 -16.20 21.54
N PRO A 113 -22.71 -17.15 20.59
CA PRO A 113 -23.03 -18.56 20.79
C PRO A 113 -22.22 -19.22 21.91
N VAL A 114 -22.83 -20.28 22.44
CA VAL A 114 -22.27 -21.13 23.50
C VAL A 114 -21.84 -22.46 22.90
N PHE A 115 -20.57 -22.79 23.12
CA PHE A 115 -19.92 -24.02 22.66
C PHE A 115 -19.68 -24.95 23.83
N SER A 116 -20.00 -26.23 23.66
CA SER A 116 -19.64 -27.27 24.64
C SER A 116 -18.30 -27.89 24.26
N HIS A 117 -17.39 -28.02 25.21
CA HIS A 117 -16.14 -28.75 25.03
C HIS A 117 -15.76 -29.50 26.31
N GLY A 118 -15.71 -30.83 26.23
CA GLY A 118 -15.73 -31.69 27.42
C GLY A 118 -16.98 -31.45 28.25
N ASN A 119 -16.81 -31.32 29.57
CA ASN A 119 -17.89 -31.03 30.51
C ASN A 119 -18.01 -29.52 30.83
N LYS A 120 -17.57 -28.64 29.91
CA LYS A 120 -17.57 -27.18 30.08
C LYS A 120 -18.27 -26.50 28.93
N HIS A 121 -18.92 -25.37 29.23
CA HIS A 121 -19.56 -24.51 28.25
C HIS A 121 -18.82 -23.19 28.15
N TYR A 122 -18.63 -22.70 26.93
CA TYR A 122 -17.89 -21.49 26.64
C TYR A 122 -18.74 -20.56 25.77
N GLN A 123 -19.09 -19.39 26.31
CA GLN A 123 -19.76 -18.34 25.56
C GLN A 123 -18.74 -17.42 24.89
N THR A 124 -18.96 -17.09 23.63
CA THR A 124 -18.08 -16.15 22.89
C THR A 124 -18.47 -14.69 23.11
N THR A 125 -17.49 -13.79 23.06
CA THR A 125 -17.70 -12.34 22.89
C THR A 125 -16.45 -11.70 22.26
N VAL A 126 -16.38 -10.37 22.13
CA VAL A 126 -15.18 -9.65 21.66
C VAL A 126 -14.10 -9.58 22.75
N ARG A 127 -12.82 -9.48 22.39
CA ARG A 127 -11.71 -9.44 23.37
C ARG A 127 -11.40 -8.02 23.86
N HIS A 128 -11.57 -6.99 23.04
CA HIS A 128 -11.24 -5.61 23.43
C HIS A 128 -12.06 -5.09 24.63
N VAL A 129 -13.23 -5.68 24.95
CA VAL A 129 -14.00 -5.35 26.16
C VAL A 129 -13.19 -5.56 27.46
N PHE A 130 -12.19 -6.45 27.45
CA PHE A 130 -11.34 -6.75 28.61
C PHE A 130 -10.13 -5.80 28.78
N PHE A 131 -9.88 -4.88 27.83
CA PHE A 131 -8.65 -4.07 27.80
C PHE A 131 -8.95 -2.57 27.78
N ARG A 132 -8.48 -1.80 28.77
CA ARG A 132 -8.47 -0.33 28.60
C ARG A 132 -7.52 0.01 27.46
N GLN A 133 -8.02 0.80 26.52
CA GLN A 133 -7.17 1.50 25.57
C GLN A 133 -6.48 2.62 26.36
N GLU A 134 -5.41 2.28 27.07
CA GLU A 134 -4.61 3.22 27.88
C GLU A 134 -4.17 4.42 27.03
N ASP A 135 -4.13 5.58 27.66
CA ASP A 135 -4.02 6.87 27.00
C ASP A 135 -2.77 7.00 26.12
N ALA A 136 -2.97 7.47 24.88
CA ALA A 136 -1.93 7.61 23.86
C ALA A 136 -0.95 8.78 24.11
N THR A 137 -0.72 9.16 25.38
CA THR A 137 0.05 10.35 25.78
C THR A 137 1.47 10.03 26.28
N GLY A 138 1.95 8.81 26.06
CA GLY A 138 3.33 8.41 26.36
C GLY A 138 4.34 9.00 25.37
N LEU A 139 4.74 10.26 25.57
CA LEU A 139 5.82 10.89 24.81
C LEU A 139 7.12 10.07 24.91
N PRO A 140 7.81 9.76 23.78
CA PRO A 140 9.14 9.17 23.82
C PRO A 140 10.17 10.21 24.26
N SER A 141 11.04 9.82 25.20
CA SER A 141 12.19 10.63 25.64
C SER A 141 13.15 10.91 24.49
N GLU A 142 13.64 12.16 24.39
CA GLU A 142 14.63 12.57 23.39
C GLU A 142 15.89 11.68 23.41
N PRO A 143 16.41 11.24 22.24
CA PRO A 143 17.72 10.63 22.15
C PRO A 143 18.80 11.72 22.12
N SER A 144 19.65 11.76 23.15
CA SER A 144 20.83 12.64 23.18
C SER A 144 21.84 12.24 22.10
N PHE A 145 22.15 13.15 21.17
CA PHE A 145 23.23 12.96 20.19
C PHE A 145 24.58 13.37 20.78
N GLY A 146 25.42 12.39 21.11
CA GLY A 146 26.85 12.56 21.29
C GLY A 146 27.60 12.14 20.02
N PRO A 147 28.45 13.00 19.40
CA PRO A 147 29.20 12.64 18.20
C PRO A 147 30.57 12.07 18.58
N GLU A 148 30.69 10.74 18.64
CA GLU A 148 31.98 10.04 18.58
C GLU A 148 31.96 9.02 17.43
N LEU A 149 32.49 9.44 16.29
CA LEU A 149 33.07 8.55 15.27
C LEU A 149 34.26 9.29 14.66
N ASP A 150 35.45 9.01 15.20
CA ASP A 150 36.71 9.37 14.56
C ASP A 150 36.72 8.84 13.12
N MET A 151 37.10 9.72 12.20
CA MET A 151 37.45 9.38 10.83
C MET A 151 38.89 9.87 10.64
N ASP A 152 39.82 8.93 10.57
CA ASP A 152 41.24 9.22 10.38
C ASP A 152 41.47 10.02 9.08
N ASP A 153 41.84 11.30 9.23
CA ASP A 153 42.32 12.13 8.12
C ASP A 153 43.83 11.88 7.91
N PRO A 154 44.32 11.72 6.67
CA PRO A 154 45.74 11.54 6.41
C PRO A 154 46.49 12.86 6.63
N LYS A 155 47.43 12.85 7.58
CA LYS A 155 48.30 14.00 7.88
C LYS A 155 49.02 14.52 6.63
N PRO A 156 48.95 15.83 6.31
CA PRO A 156 50.01 16.51 5.56
C PRO A 156 51.23 16.72 6.47
N GLU A 157 52.42 16.75 5.87
CA GLU A 157 53.69 16.90 6.60
C GLU A 157 53.91 18.34 7.12
N ASP A 158 54.51 18.46 8.30
CA ASP A 158 54.78 19.73 8.97
C ASP A 158 55.87 20.55 8.26
N GLY A 159 55.52 21.76 7.84
CA GLY A 159 56.46 22.81 7.42
C GLY A 159 56.58 23.88 8.51
N ASP A 160 57.73 23.94 9.17
CA ASP A 160 57.90 24.61 10.47
C ASP A 160 58.27 26.11 10.43
N ASN A 161 57.72 26.84 11.41
CA ASN A 161 58.12 28.12 12.03
C ASN A 161 58.36 29.43 11.23
N GLY A 162 57.87 30.56 11.80
CA GLY A 162 58.01 31.89 11.18
C GLY A 162 57.66 33.19 11.96
N ASP A 163 57.35 33.17 13.27
CA ASP A 163 57.41 34.30 14.25
C ASP A 163 56.60 35.64 14.05
N ARG A 164 56.32 36.30 15.19
CA ARG A 164 55.93 37.71 15.46
C ARG A 164 54.52 38.24 15.15
N GLY A 165 53.91 38.90 16.16
CA GLY A 165 52.84 39.88 15.93
C GLY A 165 52.03 40.41 17.12
N THR A 166 52.68 40.86 18.21
CA THR A 166 52.09 41.61 19.35
C THR A 166 50.96 42.62 19.03
N GLY A 167 49.94 42.68 19.90
CA GLY A 167 49.56 43.96 20.53
C GLY A 167 48.09 44.42 20.57
N GLY A 168 47.51 44.47 21.78
CA GLY A 168 46.71 45.63 22.24
C GLY A 168 45.17 45.58 22.11
N PRO A 169 44.41 45.81 23.20
CA PRO A 169 42.95 46.00 23.17
C PRO A 169 42.55 47.48 23.15
N VAL A 170 41.37 47.82 22.60
CA VAL A 170 40.72 49.13 22.78
C VAL A 170 39.22 48.95 23.06
N THR A 171 38.67 49.85 23.88
CA THR A 171 37.37 49.78 24.53
C THR A 171 36.26 50.55 23.80
N SER A 172 35.04 50.39 24.34
CA SER A 172 34.06 51.48 24.59
C SER A 172 33.27 52.11 23.42
N SER A 173 32.00 51.69 23.36
CA SER A 173 30.82 52.50 23.78
C SER A 173 29.95 53.24 22.75
N SER A 174 28.63 53.07 22.97
CA SER A 174 27.67 54.15 23.32
C SER A 174 26.52 54.44 22.35
N ALA A 175 25.30 54.42 22.93
CA ALA A 175 24.12 55.24 22.59
C ALA A 175 23.50 55.12 21.18
N HIS A 176 22.25 55.55 20.94
CA HIS A 176 20.99 55.54 21.71
C HIS A 176 19.92 56.05 20.73
N SER A 177 18.71 55.49 20.72
CA SER A 177 17.52 56.31 20.46
C SER A 177 16.26 55.63 20.99
N THR A 178 15.44 56.40 21.69
CA THR A 178 14.10 56.02 22.17
C THR A 178 13.12 57.13 21.84
N THR A 179 11.91 56.78 21.43
CA THR A 179 10.63 57.53 21.59
C THR A 179 9.56 56.71 20.85
N LYS A 180 8.60 56.06 21.50
CA LYS A 180 7.45 56.52 22.33
C LYS A 180 6.16 56.77 21.52
N ALA A 181 5.23 55.83 21.74
CA ALA A 181 3.78 56.03 21.99
C ALA A 181 2.89 56.70 20.93
N PHE A 182 1.76 56.05 20.62
CA PHE A 182 0.43 56.60 20.95
C PHE A 182 -0.64 55.48 21.00
N SER A 183 -1.59 55.63 21.91
CA SER A 183 -2.84 54.85 21.97
C SER A 183 -3.99 55.79 22.38
N PRO A 184 -5.22 55.53 21.92
CA PRO A 184 -6.43 55.90 22.66
C PRO A 184 -7.31 54.67 22.98
N GLN A 185 -8.35 54.87 23.79
CA GLN A 185 -8.95 53.82 24.65
C GLN A 185 -10.50 53.90 24.69
N ARG A 186 -11.15 52.73 24.90
CA ARG A 186 -12.58 52.53 25.31
C ARG A 186 -13.64 52.89 24.24
N TYR A 187 -14.89 52.39 24.24
CA TYR A 187 -15.82 51.79 25.23
C TYR A 187 -16.72 50.72 24.50
N ALA A 188 -17.61 49.87 25.07
CA ALA A 188 -18.08 49.56 26.43
C ALA A 188 -18.74 48.14 26.52
N SER A 189 -19.01 47.67 27.75
CA SER A 189 -20.16 46.83 28.21
C SER A 189 -20.48 45.43 27.63
N ALA A 190 -20.63 44.46 28.55
CA ALA A 190 -21.27 43.15 28.36
C ALA A 190 -22.52 43.02 29.28
N PRO A 191 -23.46 42.08 29.01
CA PRO A 191 -24.42 41.55 29.98
C PRO A 191 -24.02 40.15 30.50
N PRO A 192 -24.60 39.67 31.62
CA PRO A 192 -24.08 38.52 32.37
C PRO A 192 -24.78 37.17 32.05
N SER A 193 -24.03 36.08 32.18
CA SER A 193 -24.56 34.70 32.22
C SER A 193 -24.80 34.24 33.68
N PRO A 194 -25.84 33.44 33.96
CA PRO A 194 -26.14 32.96 35.30
C PRO A 194 -25.11 31.91 35.77
N GLY A 195 -24.77 31.93 37.06
CA GLY A 195 -23.82 30.98 37.64
C GLY A 195 -24.51 29.78 38.28
N GLU A 196 -24.08 28.58 37.91
CA GLU A 196 -24.33 27.35 38.69
C GLU A 196 -23.08 26.98 39.51
N GLN A 197 -23.28 26.74 40.80
CA GLN A 197 -22.20 26.47 41.74
C GLN A 197 -21.78 25.00 41.71
N TYR A 198 -20.67 24.68 41.04
CA TYR A 198 -20.06 23.36 41.18
C TYR A 198 -19.43 23.17 42.56
N GLN A 199 -20.09 22.35 43.39
CA GLN A 199 -19.53 21.91 44.68
C GLN A 199 -18.31 21.02 44.47
N LYS A 200 -17.21 21.41 45.10
CA LYS A 200 -15.90 20.75 44.99
C LYS A 200 -15.83 19.55 45.94
N TYR A 201 -16.21 18.37 45.47
CA TYR A 201 -16.04 17.13 46.24
C TYR A 201 -14.56 16.75 46.35
N GLY A 202 -14.12 16.44 47.58
CA GLY A 202 -12.78 15.91 47.85
C GLY A 202 -12.64 14.42 47.46
N PRO A 203 -11.43 13.85 47.51
CA PRO A 203 -11.16 12.49 47.05
C PRO A 203 -11.79 11.46 47.98
N GLY A 204 -13.01 11.04 47.66
CA GLY A 204 -13.63 9.86 48.24
C GLY A 204 -12.83 8.60 47.87
N LYS A 205 -12.68 7.67 48.83
CA LYS A 205 -12.18 6.32 48.51
C LYS A 205 -13.08 5.73 47.44
N GLY A 206 -12.49 5.30 46.31
CA GLY A 206 -13.23 4.77 45.18
C GLY A 206 -14.16 3.66 45.62
N LYS A 207 -15.46 3.82 45.34
CA LYS A 207 -16.38 2.70 45.33
C LYS A 207 -16.01 1.83 44.14
N ASP A 208 -16.07 0.52 44.32
CA ASP A 208 -16.00 -0.40 43.19
C ASP A 208 -17.08 -0.03 42.15
N PRO A 209 -16.79 -0.14 40.84
CA PRO A 209 -17.73 0.23 39.80
C PRO A 209 -19.04 -0.56 39.93
N GLU A 210 -20.14 0.12 40.26
CA GLU A 210 -21.44 -0.51 40.53
C GLU A 210 -21.98 -1.18 39.26
N ILE A 211 -21.71 -2.49 39.12
CA ILE A 211 -22.39 -3.41 38.20
C ILE A 211 -23.91 -3.24 38.40
N PRO A 212 -24.74 -3.21 37.34
CA PRO A 212 -26.18 -2.98 37.46
C PRO A 212 -26.82 -3.88 38.52
N ARG A 213 -27.63 -3.28 39.40
CA ARG A 213 -28.32 -4.01 40.47
C ARG A 213 -29.28 -5.02 39.85
N GLY A 214 -29.06 -6.30 40.13
CA GLY A 214 -29.79 -7.41 39.53
C GLY A 214 -29.07 -8.10 38.36
N ALA A 215 -27.85 -7.70 38.01
CA ALA A 215 -27.01 -8.50 37.12
C ALA A 215 -26.56 -9.80 37.81
N PHE A 216 -26.63 -10.91 37.07
CA PHE A 216 -26.20 -12.23 37.49
C PHE A 216 -24.76 -12.48 37.05
N TYR A 217 -24.00 -13.20 37.88
CA TYR A 217 -22.66 -13.65 37.52
C TYR A 217 -22.76 -14.83 36.55
N ILE A 218 -22.14 -14.71 35.37
CA ILE A 218 -22.23 -15.71 34.29
C ILE A 218 -20.99 -16.58 34.21
N GLY A 219 -19.81 -16.01 34.46
CA GLY A 219 -18.57 -16.77 34.27
C GLY A 219 -17.28 -15.97 34.40
N LYS A 220 -16.18 -16.64 34.04
CA LYS A 220 -14.83 -16.06 33.94
C LYS A 220 -14.33 -16.10 32.51
N ALA A 221 -13.67 -15.05 32.06
CA ALA A 221 -13.01 -15.08 30.76
C ALA A 221 -11.80 -16.04 30.80
N VAL A 222 -11.63 -16.84 29.73
CA VAL A 222 -10.51 -17.77 29.54
C VAL A 222 -9.23 -16.95 29.30
N PRO A 223 -8.24 -16.97 30.22
CA PRO A 223 -7.08 -16.08 30.17
C PRO A 223 -6.28 -16.17 28.87
N GLU A 224 -6.23 -17.33 28.25
CA GLU A 224 -5.54 -17.59 26.98
C GLU A 224 -6.15 -16.78 25.83
N THR A 225 -7.48 -16.60 25.81
CA THR A 225 -8.17 -15.81 24.78
C THR A 225 -8.01 -14.31 25.02
N VAL A 226 -7.99 -13.89 26.30
CA VAL A 226 -7.86 -12.48 26.67
C VAL A 226 -6.39 -12.02 26.60
N GLN A 227 -5.48 -12.67 27.32
CA GLN A 227 -4.08 -12.24 27.50
C GLN A 227 -3.07 -13.01 26.62
N GLY A 228 -3.47 -14.12 26.00
CA GLY A 228 -2.54 -15.09 25.42
C GLY A 228 -1.62 -14.57 24.29
N PRO A 229 -0.50 -15.30 24.04
CA PRO A 229 0.50 -14.92 23.04
C PRO A 229 -0.01 -15.08 21.60
N GLN A 230 -1.01 -15.94 21.39
CA GLN A 230 -1.72 -16.06 20.11
C GLN A 230 -2.72 -14.91 19.95
N ARG A 231 -2.16 -13.73 19.67
CA ARG A 231 -2.91 -12.56 19.22
C ARG A 231 -3.17 -12.72 17.72
N ALA A 232 -4.18 -13.52 17.37
CA ALA A 232 -4.57 -13.74 15.98
C ALA A 232 -5.90 -13.06 15.61
N ILE A 233 -6.84 -13.02 16.56
CA ILE A 233 -8.18 -12.46 16.37
C ILE A 233 -8.74 -11.86 17.68
N ASP A 234 -9.70 -10.94 17.55
CA ASP A 234 -10.27 -10.15 18.65
C ASP A 234 -11.59 -10.79 19.16
N TYR A 235 -11.46 -11.97 19.75
CA TYR A 235 -12.55 -12.65 20.46
C TYR A 235 -12.06 -13.17 21.82
N ALA A 236 -12.99 -13.35 22.75
CA ALA A 236 -12.77 -13.98 24.03
C ALA A 236 -13.77 -15.12 24.25
N LEU A 237 -13.37 -16.09 25.06
CA LEU A 237 -14.26 -17.11 25.61
C LEU A 237 -14.54 -16.80 27.08
N ILE A 238 -15.76 -17.05 27.51
CA ILE A 238 -16.21 -16.98 28.90
C ILE A 238 -16.63 -18.40 29.28
N GLU A 239 -16.02 -18.99 30.31
CA GLU A 239 -16.48 -20.26 30.86
C GLU A 239 -17.77 -20.01 31.65
N VAL A 240 -18.88 -20.57 31.18
CA VAL A 240 -20.24 -20.35 31.71
C VAL A 240 -20.85 -21.62 32.28
N GLN A 241 -21.78 -21.47 33.22
CA GLN A 241 -22.63 -22.56 33.69
C GLN A 241 -23.94 -22.54 32.88
N ALA A 242 -24.10 -23.48 31.95
CA ALA A 242 -25.35 -23.72 31.26
C ALA A 242 -26.13 -24.83 31.99
N SER A 243 -27.45 -24.68 32.11
CA SER A 243 -28.33 -25.76 32.56
C SER A 243 -28.61 -26.73 31.41
N ASP A 244 -28.70 -28.03 31.69
CA ASP A 244 -29.08 -29.04 30.69
C ASP A 244 -30.50 -28.84 30.14
N ASP A 245 -31.37 -28.15 30.89
CA ASP A 245 -32.77 -27.88 30.53
C ASP A 245 -32.94 -26.70 29.54
N VAL A 246 -31.87 -25.96 29.25
CA VAL A 246 -31.91 -24.70 28.48
C VAL A 246 -30.99 -24.83 27.26
N ASP A 247 -31.53 -24.65 26.06
CA ASP A 247 -30.71 -24.55 24.86
C ASP A 247 -30.18 -23.10 24.71
N PRO A 248 -28.89 -22.85 24.98
CA PRO A 248 -28.34 -21.50 24.93
C PRO A 248 -28.20 -20.97 23.50
N ASN A 249 -28.32 -21.83 22.48
CA ASN A 249 -28.16 -21.49 21.07
C ASN A 249 -29.49 -21.14 20.38
N LEU A 250 -30.52 -20.81 21.17
CA LEU A 250 -31.79 -20.24 20.70
C LEU A 250 -31.73 -18.70 20.66
N ILE A 251 -31.87 -18.13 19.46
CA ILE A 251 -32.04 -16.69 19.23
C ILE A 251 -33.53 -16.36 19.27
N SER A 252 -33.97 -15.44 20.13
CA SER A 252 -35.31 -14.86 20.01
C SER A 252 -35.32 -13.88 18.83
N TYR A 253 -36.20 -14.13 17.85
CA TYR A 253 -36.40 -13.23 16.69
C TYR A 253 -37.47 -12.16 16.95
N ASP A 254 -38.16 -12.24 18.07
CA ASP A 254 -39.22 -11.31 18.45
C ASP A 254 -39.19 -11.11 19.96
N PRO A 255 -38.78 -9.92 20.45
CA PRO A 255 -38.73 -9.66 21.90
C PRO A 255 -40.13 -9.62 22.53
N SER A 256 -41.21 -9.49 21.74
CA SER A 256 -42.59 -9.57 22.20
C SER A 256 -43.16 -10.99 22.20
N ASP A 257 -42.53 -11.93 21.50
CA ASP A 257 -43.00 -13.31 21.35
C ASP A 257 -41.88 -14.32 21.61
N SER A 258 -41.81 -14.79 22.86
CA SER A 258 -40.85 -15.80 23.30
C SER A 258 -41.00 -17.17 22.63
N SER A 259 -42.07 -17.42 21.85
CA SER A 259 -42.23 -18.65 21.07
C SER A 259 -41.43 -18.62 19.75
N LYS A 260 -41.15 -17.42 19.20
CA LYS A 260 -40.38 -17.24 17.96
C LYS A 260 -38.87 -17.31 18.23
N LYS A 261 -38.40 -18.54 18.52
CA LYS A 261 -36.98 -18.83 18.71
C LYS A 261 -36.39 -19.56 17.49
N LEU A 262 -35.27 -19.06 17.01
CA LEU A 262 -34.47 -19.61 15.92
C LEU A 262 -33.23 -20.29 16.50
N ARG A 263 -33.11 -21.62 16.30
CA ARG A 263 -31.99 -22.41 16.81
C ARG A 263 -30.81 -22.36 15.85
N VAL A 264 -29.66 -21.90 16.30
CA VAL A 264 -28.43 -21.88 15.49
C VAL A 264 -27.95 -23.32 15.27
N THR A 265 -27.93 -23.79 14.01
CA THR A 265 -27.67 -25.21 13.71
C THR A 265 -26.21 -25.50 13.37
N ARG A 266 -25.51 -24.59 12.69
CA ARG A 266 -24.11 -24.78 12.26
C ARG A 266 -23.40 -23.47 11.89
N PRO A 267 -22.06 -23.41 11.96
CA PRO A 267 -21.30 -22.31 11.37
C PRO A 267 -21.42 -22.28 9.84
N ALA A 268 -21.47 -21.08 9.27
CA ALA A 268 -21.45 -20.86 7.83
C ALA A 268 -20.03 -20.85 7.27
N ASN A 269 -19.88 -21.36 6.05
CA ASN A 269 -18.65 -21.16 5.29
C ASN A 269 -18.75 -19.86 4.48
N MET A 270 -18.03 -18.82 4.91
CA MET A 270 -18.00 -17.48 4.27
C MET A 270 -17.58 -17.52 2.79
N THR A 271 -16.84 -18.54 2.33
CA THR A 271 -16.46 -18.69 0.91
C THR A 271 -17.62 -19.11 0.00
N ARG A 272 -18.74 -19.57 0.56
CA ARG A 272 -19.94 -20.02 -0.17
C ARG A 272 -21.08 -19.00 -0.14
N LEU A 273 -20.88 -17.84 0.48
CA LEU A 273 -21.87 -16.77 0.53
C LEU A 273 -21.82 -15.94 -0.75
N ARG A 274 -23.00 -15.48 -1.21
CA ARG A 274 -23.09 -14.56 -2.34
C ARG A 274 -22.91 -13.12 -1.84
N PRO A 275 -22.41 -12.20 -2.68
CA PRO A 275 -22.61 -10.76 -2.49
C PRO A 275 -24.07 -10.45 -2.10
N GLN A 276 -24.29 -9.47 -1.22
CA GLN A 276 -25.62 -9.02 -0.81
C GLN A 276 -26.49 -10.14 -0.21
N THR A 277 -25.87 -11.04 0.57
CA THR A 277 -26.63 -12.05 1.33
C THR A 277 -27.32 -11.35 2.51
N PRO A 278 -28.66 -11.47 2.69
CA PRO A 278 -29.35 -10.93 3.85
C PRO A 278 -28.94 -11.68 5.13
N VAL A 279 -28.86 -10.96 6.24
CA VAL A 279 -28.40 -11.44 7.54
C VAL A 279 -29.23 -10.84 8.66
N ILE A 280 -29.20 -11.48 9.83
CA ILE A 280 -29.80 -10.98 11.06
C ILE A 280 -28.69 -10.89 12.12
N VAL A 281 -28.60 -9.76 12.80
CA VAL A 281 -27.71 -9.51 13.93
C VAL A 281 -28.54 -9.62 15.20
N ALA A 282 -28.22 -10.52 16.14
CA ALA A 282 -28.95 -10.55 17.42
C ALA A 282 -28.26 -9.64 18.44
N THR A 283 -28.85 -8.47 18.71
CA THR A 283 -28.37 -7.53 19.74
C THR A 283 -29.19 -7.68 21.03
N PRO A 284 -28.72 -7.13 22.17
CA PRO A 284 -29.50 -7.14 23.41
C PRO A 284 -30.76 -6.28 23.37
N SER A 285 -30.87 -5.36 22.40
CA SER A 285 -32.07 -4.55 22.14
C SER A 285 -33.08 -5.27 21.24
N GLY A 286 -32.67 -6.37 20.59
CA GLY A 286 -33.48 -7.12 19.62
C GLY A 286 -32.69 -7.52 18.37
N PRO A 287 -33.29 -8.32 17.47
CA PRO A 287 -32.68 -8.65 16.19
C PRO A 287 -32.72 -7.45 15.23
N VAL A 288 -31.61 -7.22 14.55
CA VAL A 288 -31.45 -6.18 13.53
C VAL A 288 -31.18 -6.84 12.18
N SER A 289 -31.96 -6.49 11.16
CA SER A 289 -31.78 -6.94 9.78
C SER A 289 -30.66 -6.19 9.08
N GLY A 290 -30.02 -6.85 8.12
CA GLY A 290 -29.00 -6.23 7.27
C GLY A 290 -28.53 -7.12 6.12
N THR A 291 -27.49 -6.68 5.43
CA THR A 291 -26.96 -7.26 4.20
C THR A 291 -25.43 -7.33 4.23
N LEU A 292 -24.88 -8.52 3.93
CA LEU A 292 -23.45 -8.77 3.88
C LEU A 292 -22.82 -8.27 2.57
N LEU A 293 -21.77 -7.44 2.65
CA LEU A 293 -21.05 -6.94 1.48
C LEU A 293 -20.02 -7.95 0.95
N ALA A 294 -19.76 -7.90 -0.35
CA ALA A 294 -18.82 -8.79 -1.04
C ALA A 294 -17.34 -8.50 -0.71
N THR A 295 -17.02 -7.25 -0.40
CA THR A 295 -15.65 -6.76 -0.29
C THR A 295 -15.11 -7.02 1.10
N LYS A 296 -14.08 -7.87 1.22
CA LYS A 296 -13.40 -8.09 2.49
C LYS A 296 -12.67 -6.82 2.94
N ALA A 297 -12.91 -6.40 4.18
CA ALA A 297 -12.04 -5.49 4.89
C ALA A 297 -10.90 -6.29 5.55
N TYR A 298 -9.83 -5.61 5.95
CA TYR A 298 -8.72 -6.24 6.67
C TYR A 298 -8.32 -5.37 7.85
N ILE A 299 -8.40 -5.93 9.06
CA ILE A 299 -7.84 -5.31 10.25
C ILE A 299 -6.49 -5.95 10.56
N LYS A 300 -5.61 -5.17 11.19
CA LYS A 300 -4.37 -5.69 11.76
C LYS A 300 -4.26 -5.18 13.20
N PRO A 301 -4.79 -5.93 14.18
CA PRO A 301 -4.79 -5.52 15.57
C PRO A 301 -3.37 -5.26 16.08
N ARG A 302 -3.24 -4.41 17.11
CA ARG A 302 -1.94 -4.09 17.72
C ARG A 302 -1.21 -5.39 18.08
N PHE A 303 0.10 -5.43 17.84
CA PHE A 303 0.99 -6.59 18.05
C PHE A 303 0.84 -7.80 17.10
N GLN A 304 -0.12 -7.83 16.18
CA GLN A 304 -0.27 -8.97 15.25
C GLN A 304 0.64 -8.88 14.02
N ARG A 305 1.18 -10.03 13.58
CA ARG A 305 1.99 -10.13 12.34
C ARG A 305 1.15 -10.30 11.07
N GLN A 306 -0.01 -10.93 11.21
CA GLN A 306 -0.96 -11.22 10.13
C GLN A 306 -2.16 -10.26 10.21
N SER A 307 -2.79 -10.00 9.07
CA SER A 307 -4.03 -9.24 8.96
C SER A 307 -5.23 -10.17 8.96
N THR A 308 -6.22 -9.87 9.78
CA THR A 308 -7.48 -10.61 9.90
C THR A 308 -8.47 -10.06 8.88
N ALA A 309 -9.10 -10.94 8.08
CA ALA A 309 -10.16 -10.55 7.17
C ALA A 309 -11.48 -10.33 7.94
N LEU A 310 -12.09 -9.17 7.75
CA LEU A 310 -13.42 -8.82 8.24
C LEU A 310 -14.37 -8.67 7.07
N TYR A 311 -15.66 -8.86 7.31
CA TYR A 311 -16.70 -8.73 6.29
C TYR A 311 -17.63 -7.58 6.68
N PRO A 312 -17.65 -6.47 5.91
CA PRO A 312 -18.58 -5.39 6.17
C PRO A 312 -20.02 -5.85 5.98
N LEU A 313 -20.91 -5.37 6.84
CA LEU A 313 -22.35 -5.52 6.72
C LEU A 313 -23.01 -4.14 6.80
N VAL A 314 -24.06 -3.95 6.02
CA VAL A 314 -24.93 -2.78 6.06
C VAL A 314 -26.22 -3.21 6.76
N LEU A 315 -26.65 -2.49 7.79
CA LEU A 315 -27.88 -2.71 8.52
C LEU A 315 -29.01 -1.92 7.87
N ASP A 316 -30.25 -2.31 8.13
CA ASP A 316 -31.41 -1.60 7.58
C ASP A 316 -31.63 -0.27 8.32
N ASP A 317 -31.93 0.80 7.58
CA ASP A 317 -31.88 2.22 8.01
C ASP A 317 -32.72 2.60 9.25
N GLN A 318 -33.57 1.70 9.76
CA GLN A 318 -34.41 1.92 10.94
C GLN A 318 -33.81 1.36 12.24
N MET A 319 -32.63 0.72 12.18
CA MET A 319 -32.08 -0.04 13.30
C MET A 319 -30.58 0.25 13.49
N GLU A 320 -30.26 0.96 14.57
CA GLU A 320 -28.88 1.28 14.92
C GLU A 320 -28.29 0.29 15.95
N LEU A 321 -26.97 0.08 15.87
CA LEU A 321 -26.23 -0.62 16.91
C LEU A 321 -25.99 0.31 18.10
N GLY A 322 -26.31 -0.17 19.30
CA GLY A 322 -26.01 0.52 20.55
C GLY A 322 -24.59 0.30 21.05
N SER A 323 -24.20 1.10 22.05
CA SER A 323 -22.93 0.88 22.77
C SER A 323 -22.94 -0.49 23.48
N GLY A 324 -21.90 -1.28 23.24
CA GLY A 324 -21.79 -2.66 23.73
C GLY A 324 -22.45 -3.71 22.85
N ASP A 325 -22.90 -3.38 21.63
CA ASP A 325 -23.37 -4.38 20.65
C ASP A 325 -22.20 -5.10 19.94
N CYS A 326 -20.94 -4.75 20.26
CA CYS A 326 -19.78 -5.57 19.91
C CYS A 326 -19.88 -6.96 20.56
N GLY A 327 -19.57 -8.00 19.79
CA GLY A 327 -19.85 -9.40 20.15
C GLY A 327 -21.21 -9.91 19.68
N SER A 328 -22.09 -9.06 19.15
CA SER A 328 -23.39 -9.51 18.62
C SER A 328 -23.21 -10.55 17.51
N PRO A 329 -23.82 -11.74 17.61
CA PRO A 329 -23.81 -12.73 16.54
C PRO A 329 -24.46 -12.20 15.27
N VAL A 330 -23.98 -12.67 14.13
CA VAL A 330 -24.58 -12.46 12.81
C VAL A 330 -24.94 -13.82 12.24
N VAL A 331 -26.21 -14.02 11.90
CA VAL A 331 -26.74 -15.28 11.39
C VAL A 331 -27.39 -15.12 10.01
N LEU A 332 -27.40 -16.22 9.26
CA LEU A 332 -28.08 -16.36 7.97
C LEU A 332 -29.15 -17.44 8.09
N VAL A 333 -30.41 -17.07 7.86
CA VAL A 333 -31.54 -18.02 7.81
C VAL A 333 -31.68 -18.57 6.38
N ARG A 334 -31.79 -19.88 6.23
CA ARG A 334 -32.02 -20.59 4.96
C ARG A 334 -33.02 -21.71 5.17
N GLY A 335 -34.31 -21.41 4.91
CA GLY A 335 -35.40 -22.32 5.30
C GLY A 335 -35.38 -22.50 6.83
N ASP A 336 -35.45 -23.75 7.27
CA ASP A 336 -35.46 -24.09 8.70
C ASP A 336 -34.05 -24.08 9.35
N GLU A 337 -32.98 -23.84 8.58
CA GLU A 337 -31.61 -23.83 9.09
C GLU A 337 -31.09 -22.40 9.33
N VAL A 338 -30.44 -22.21 10.48
CA VAL A 338 -29.87 -20.92 10.91
C VAL A 338 -28.36 -21.07 11.02
N HIS A 339 -27.62 -20.38 10.17
CA HIS A 339 -26.16 -20.49 10.11
C HIS A 339 -25.45 -19.33 10.79
N MET A 340 -24.53 -19.63 11.71
CA MET A 340 -23.68 -18.65 12.38
C MET A 340 -22.60 -18.13 11.43
N LEU A 341 -22.65 -16.85 11.03
CA LEU A 341 -21.63 -16.25 10.17
C LEU A 341 -20.41 -15.78 10.97
N GLY A 342 -20.60 -15.34 12.22
CA GLY A 342 -19.58 -14.75 13.09
C GLY A 342 -20.18 -13.72 14.03
N HIS A 343 -19.38 -12.85 14.65
CA HIS A 343 -19.90 -11.73 15.45
C HIS A 343 -19.42 -10.36 14.94
N ILE A 344 -20.16 -9.31 15.30
CA ILE A 344 -19.76 -7.92 15.09
C ILE A 344 -18.55 -7.59 15.95
N LEU A 345 -17.49 -7.12 15.31
CA LEU A 345 -16.28 -6.67 15.99
C LEU A 345 -16.39 -5.19 16.37
N PHE A 346 -16.81 -4.34 15.44
CA PHE A 346 -17.09 -2.93 15.66
C PHE A 346 -18.09 -2.40 14.62
N GLY A 347 -18.79 -1.33 14.97
CA GLY A 347 -19.78 -0.60 14.17
C GLY A 347 -20.08 0.73 14.84
N HIS A 348 -20.53 1.75 14.09
CA HIS A 348 -20.88 3.05 14.67
C HIS A 348 -22.40 3.18 14.74
N PRO A 349 -22.98 3.63 15.88
CA PRO A 349 -24.32 4.19 15.88
C PRO A 349 -24.44 5.24 14.76
N GLY A 350 -25.59 5.29 14.08
CA GLY A 350 -25.83 6.21 12.96
C GLY A 350 -25.12 5.93 11.61
N THR A 351 -24.17 4.99 11.47
CA THR A 351 -23.62 4.66 10.12
C THR A 351 -24.32 3.52 9.41
N ALA A 352 -25.17 2.75 10.11
CA ALA A 352 -25.70 1.48 9.66
C ALA A 352 -24.63 0.51 9.12
N VAL A 353 -23.35 0.66 9.47
CA VAL A 353 -22.25 -0.20 8.99
C VAL A 353 -21.50 -0.82 10.15
N ALA A 354 -21.35 -2.15 10.09
CA ALA A 354 -20.57 -2.93 11.05
C ALA A 354 -19.61 -3.90 10.35
N TYR A 355 -18.69 -4.48 11.12
CA TYR A 355 -17.65 -5.38 10.61
C TYR A 355 -17.71 -6.73 11.32
N LEU A 356 -17.97 -7.78 10.54
CA LEU A 356 -18.09 -9.17 10.99
C LEU A 356 -16.71 -9.84 11.05
N LEU A 357 -16.38 -10.42 12.21
CA LEU A 357 -15.31 -11.40 12.36
C LEU A 357 -15.87 -12.82 12.07
N PRO A 358 -15.38 -13.57 11.07
CA PRO A 358 -15.94 -14.86 10.69
C PRO A 358 -15.93 -15.92 11.80
N MET A 359 -17.03 -16.65 11.94
CA MET A 359 -17.14 -17.76 12.89
C MET A 359 -16.08 -18.84 12.62
N THR A 360 -15.76 -19.12 11.35
CA THR A 360 -14.72 -20.12 11.00
C THR A 360 -13.34 -19.74 11.55
N ALA A 361 -12.98 -18.46 11.56
CA ALA A 361 -11.70 -18.01 12.11
C ALA A 361 -11.66 -18.13 13.64
N ILE A 362 -12.78 -17.76 14.30
CA ILE A 362 -12.96 -17.93 15.75
C ILE A 362 -12.84 -19.42 16.12
N ILE A 363 -13.50 -20.29 15.36
CA ILE A 363 -13.48 -21.75 15.50
C ILE A 363 -12.07 -22.33 15.38
N GLU A 364 -11.31 -21.91 14.37
CA GLU A 364 -9.96 -22.38 14.12
C GLU A 364 -9.01 -22.01 15.28
N ASP A 365 -9.12 -20.80 15.83
CA ASP A 365 -8.34 -20.35 16.99
C ASP A 365 -8.81 -21.03 18.30
N MET A 366 -10.13 -21.21 18.49
CA MET A 366 -10.68 -21.98 19.61
C MET A 366 -10.14 -23.42 19.64
N ALA A 367 -10.03 -24.07 18.48
CA ALA A 367 -9.48 -25.42 18.39
C ALA A 367 -7.97 -25.48 18.66
N MET A 368 -7.23 -24.38 18.46
CA MET A 368 -5.82 -24.27 18.87
C MET A 368 -5.66 -24.03 20.38
N ILE A 369 -6.60 -23.33 21.02
CA ILE A 369 -6.54 -22.98 22.46
C ILE A 369 -7.10 -24.10 23.35
N LEU A 370 -8.29 -24.62 23.05
CA LEU A 370 -8.96 -25.67 23.83
C LEU A 370 -8.54 -27.09 23.40
N GLY A 371 -8.00 -27.23 22.20
CA GLY A 371 -7.81 -28.52 21.53
C GLY A 371 -9.01 -28.89 20.63
N PRO A 372 -9.01 -30.10 20.03
CA PRO A 372 -10.06 -30.54 19.11
C PRO A 372 -11.42 -30.54 19.81
N LEU A 373 -12.38 -29.77 19.29
CA LEU A 373 -13.65 -29.56 19.98
C LEU A 373 -14.49 -30.85 20.09
N THR A 374 -14.35 -31.78 19.13
CA THR A 374 -14.88 -33.15 19.16
C THR A 374 -13.91 -34.14 18.49
N PRO A 375 -14.08 -35.47 18.67
CA PRO A 375 -13.24 -36.50 18.02
C PRO A 375 -13.34 -36.54 16.48
N ASP A 376 -14.45 -36.07 15.91
CA ASP A 376 -14.70 -35.97 14.46
C ASP A 376 -14.35 -34.57 13.89
N GLY A 377 -13.91 -33.63 14.73
CA GLY A 377 -13.54 -32.28 14.33
C GLY A 377 -14.71 -31.37 13.91
N SER A 378 -15.95 -31.79 14.13
CA SER A 378 -17.14 -30.98 13.86
C SER A 378 -17.56 -30.21 15.11
N ILE A 379 -18.11 -29.01 14.94
CA ILE A 379 -18.62 -28.26 16.09
C ILE A 379 -20.08 -28.59 16.28
N SER A 380 -20.33 -29.36 17.33
CA SER A 380 -21.66 -29.50 17.90
C SER A 380 -21.99 -28.24 18.70
N LEU A 381 -22.74 -27.32 18.08
CA LEU A 381 -23.61 -26.44 18.85
C LEU A 381 -24.55 -27.35 19.66
N GLN A 382 -24.68 -27.06 20.95
CA GLN A 382 -25.22 -27.97 21.96
C GLN A 382 -26.49 -28.70 21.45
N PRO A 383 -26.52 -30.05 21.41
CA PRO A 383 -27.66 -30.80 20.86
C PRO A 383 -28.93 -30.43 21.62
N PRO A 384 -30.12 -30.55 21.00
CA PRO A 384 -31.35 -30.12 21.66
C PRO A 384 -31.53 -30.95 22.93
N PRO A 385 -32.04 -30.36 24.02
CA PRO A 385 -32.38 -31.14 25.22
C PRO A 385 -33.27 -32.30 24.79
N ARG A 386 -32.96 -33.52 25.27
CA ARG A 386 -33.69 -34.73 24.88
C ARG A 386 -35.15 -34.60 25.34
N GLU A 387 -36.00 -34.22 24.39
CA GLU A 387 -37.42 -34.03 24.60
C GLU A 387 -38.01 -35.32 25.18
N LYS A 388 -38.47 -35.27 26.43
CA LYS A 388 -39.10 -36.42 27.10
C LYS A 388 -40.46 -36.63 26.44
N ASP A 389 -40.54 -37.63 25.56
CA ASP A 389 -41.70 -38.03 24.75
C ASP A 389 -43.06 -37.73 25.39
N THR A 390 -43.57 -36.52 25.16
CA THR A 390 -44.92 -36.08 25.56
C THR A 390 -45.72 -35.78 24.30
N ARG A 391 -46.03 -36.88 23.61
CA ARG A 391 -46.71 -36.96 22.33
C ARG A 391 -48.10 -36.31 22.36
N ALA A 392 -48.20 -35.05 21.96
CA ALA A 392 -49.46 -34.37 21.66
C ALA A 392 -49.53 -34.04 20.15
N GLN A 393 -50.61 -34.46 19.50
CA GLN A 393 -50.82 -34.25 18.07
C GLN A 393 -51.23 -32.79 17.78
N ASN A 394 -50.72 -32.19 16.70
CA ASN A 394 -51.59 -31.44 15.78
C ASN A 394 -50.99 -31.20 14.38
N LYS A 395 -51.64 -31.88 13.41
CA LYS A 395 -52.09 -31.36 12.10
C LYS A 395 -51.09 -30.62 11.19
N ARG A 396 -50.55 -31.40 10.24
CA ARG A 396 -50.40 -31.06 8.81
C ARG A 396 -51.36 -29.95 8.32
N THR A 397 -50.80 -29.01 7.58
CA THR A 397 -51.45 -28.43 6.39
C THR A 397 -50.51 -28.59 5.20
N GLU A 398 -50.79 -29.58 4.36
CA GLU A 398 -50.17 -29.72 3.04
C GLU A 398 -50.91 -28.82 2.05
N PHE A 399 -50.18 -27.99 1.31
CA PHE A 399 -50.65 -27.45 0.03
C PHE A 399 -49.56 -27.64 -1.01
N ALA A 400 -49.97 -27.97 -2.24
CA ALA A 400 -49.11 -28.69 -3.17
C ALA A 400 -48.74 -27.90 -4.44
N SER A 401 -47.57 -28.25 -4.96
CA SER A 401 -47.29 -28.36 -6.41
C SER A 401 -46.93 -27.07 -7.20
N PRO A 402 -46.32 -27.18 -8.41
CA PRO A 402 -44.92 -26.75 -8.53
C PRO A 402 -44.58 -26.11 -9.91
N LYS A 403 -43.31 -26.23 -10.34
CA LYS A 403 -42.70 -25.98 -11.67
C LYS A 403 -42.22 -24.54 -11.93
N PHE A 404 -40.90 -24.32 -11.85
CA PHE A 404 -40.19 -23.45 -12.82
C PHE A 404 -38.66 -23.66 -12.92
N TYR A 405 -38.10 -24.77 -12.45
CA TYR A 405 -36.66 -25.08 -12.61
C TYR A 405 -36.44 -26.51 -13.12
N LYS A 406 -36.40 -26.62 -14.44
CA LYS A 406 -35.52 -27.53 -15.18
C LYS A 406 -34.81 -26.68 -16.23
N ASP A 407 -33.63 -27.14 -16.65
CA ASP A 407 -32.79 -26.57 -17.70
C ASP A 407 -31.98 -25.32 -17.30
N LEU A 408 -30.82 -25.56 -16.66
CA LEU A 408 -29.53 -24.86 -16.91
C LEU A 408 -28.43 -25.43 -15.98
N GLU A 409 -27.87 -26.57 -16.37
CA GLU A 409 -26.60 -27.05 -15.84
C GLU A 409 -25.41 -26.53 -16.66
N GLU A 410 -24.34 -26.20 -15.95
CA GLU A 410 -22.92 -26.19 -16.33
C GLU A 410 -22.48 -25.64 -17.72
N SER A 411 -21.80 -24.48 -17.70
CA SER A 411 -20.77 -24.17 -18.71
C SER A 411 -19.46 -23.73 -18.04
N VAL A 412 -18.38 -24.42 -18.38
CA VAL A 412 -17.04 -24.23 -17.82
C VAL A 412 -16.36 -23.00 -18.45
N MET A 413 -15.78 -22.12 -17.62
CA MET A 413 -15.04 -20.95 -18.13
C MET A 413 -13.72 -21.32 -18.84
N PRO A 414 -13.37 -20.64 -19.95
CA PRO A 414 -12.13 -20.90 -20.67
C PRO A 414 -10.89 -20.35 -19.94
N LYS A 415 -9.82 -21.15 -19.91
CA LYS A 415 -8.52 -20.75 -19.34
C LYS A 415 -7.86 -19.67 -20.22
N THR A 416 -7.64 -18.47 -19.67
CA THR A 416 -6.94 -17.38 -20.36
C THR A 416 -5.49 -17.76 -20.67
N ARG A 417 -5.13 -17.81 -21.97
CA ARG A 417 -3.73 -17.96 -22.42
C ARG A 417 -2.94 -16.67 -22.11
N ARG A 418 -2.09 -16.68 -21.08
CA ARG A 418 -1.04 -15.64 -20.92
C ARG A 418 0.04 -15.87 -22.00
N GLY A 419 0.14 -14.97 -22.97
CA GLY A 419 1.23 -14.97 -23.94
C GLY A 419 2.57 -14.67 -23.26
N ARG A 420 3.48 -15.65 -23.24
CA ARG A 420 4.86 -15.46 -22.73
C ARG A 420 5.72 -14.75 -23.78
N GLY A 421 6.13 -13.52 -23.52
CA GLY A 421 7.18 -12.83 -24.29
C GLY A 421 8.58 -13.42 -24.03
N LEU A 422 9.50 -13.24 -24.98
CA LEU A 422 10.79 -13.95 -25.02
C LEU A 422 11.74 -13.67 -23.85
N PHE A 423 11.58 -12.56 -23.12
CA PHE A 423 12.31 -12.28 -21.87
C PHE A 423 12.14 -13.37 -20.79
N GLY A 424 11.04 -14.14 -20.83
CA GLY A 424 10.85 -15.28 -19.94
C GLY A 424 11.93 -16.37 -20.10
N LYS A 425 12.50 -16.54 -21.31
CA LYS A 425 13.54 -17.55 -21.57
C LYS A 425 14.91 -17.18 -21.00
N PHE A 426 15.22 -15.88 -20.92
CA PHE A 426 16.47 -15.38 -20.33
C PHE A 426 16.48 -15.64 -18.82
N ILE A 427 15.35 -15.37 -18.13
CA ILE A 427 15.22 -15.61 -16.68
C ILE A 427 15.02 -17.11 -16.34
N GLU A 428 14.37 -17.92 -17.19
CA GLU A 428 14.27 -19.38 -17.00
C GLU A 428 15.66 -20.06 -17.03
N LYS A 429 16.60 -19.60 -17.87
CA LYS A 429 17.98 -20.12 -17.92
C LYS A 429 18.77 -19.91 -16.61
N LEU A 430 18.52 -18.82 -15.90
CA LEU A 430 19.11 -18.50 -14.58
C LEU A 430 18.26 -18.99 -13.38
N GLY A 431 17.24 -19.82 -13.64
CA GLY A 431 16.16 -20.09 -12.69
C GLY A 431 15.91 -21.55 -12.30
N ASN A 432 16.23 -22.54 -13.14
CA ASN A 432 15.68 -23.89 -13.00
C ASN A 432 16.63 -24.97 -12.48
N ALA A 433 16.48 -25.27 -11.19
CA ALA A 433 16.91 -26.53 -10.59
C ALA A 433 15.83 -27.06 -9.61
N ARG A 434 14.64 -27.41 -10.14
CA ARG A 434 13.61 -28.35 -9.59
C ARG A 434 12.27 -28.25 -10.33
N SER A 435 12.11 -28.99 -11.44
CA SER A 435 10.79 -29.46 -11.91
C SER A 435 10.92 -30.52 -13.04
N LEU A 436 11.63 -31.61 -12.76
CA LEU A 436 11.48 -32.85 -13.54
C LEU A 436 10.47 -33.73 -12.80
N ILE A 437 9.27 -33.88 -13.36
CA ILE A 437 8.37 -35.07 -13.31
C ILE A 437 7.02 -34.69 -13.97
N LYS A 438 6.52 -35.59 -14.82
CA LYS A 438 5.19 -35.60 -15.47
C LYS A 438 4.83 -34.39 -16.35
N ALA A 439 5.37 -34.42 -17.58
CA ALA A 439 4.51 -34.30 -18.76
C ALA A 439 4.33 -35.70 -19.34
N LYS A 440 3.08 -36.15 -19.50
CA LYS A 440 2.73 -37.25 -20.41
C LYS A 440 1.52 -36.76 -21.20
N GLU A 441 1.70 -36.66 -22.50
CA GLU A 441 0.68 -36.15 -23.42
C GLU A 441 -0.40 -37.22 -23.61
N GLU A 442 -1.66 -36.81 -23.51
CA GLU A 442 -2.77 -37.48 -24.20
C GLU A 442 -3.28 -36.54 -25.28
N LYS A 443 -3.56 -37.11 -26.44
CA LYS A 443 -3.71 -36.43 -27.71
C LYS A 443 -5.10 -36.74 -28.24
N GLU A 444 -6.09 -35.93 -27.85
CA GLU A 444 -7.45 -36.04 -28.38
C GLU A 444 -7.69 -35.04 -29.52
N GLU A 445 -8.17 -35.56 -30.64
CA GLU A 445 -8.63 -34.77 -31.79
C GLU A 445 -10.00 -34.16 -31.45
N VAL A 446 -10.08 -32.83 -31.40
CA VAL A 446 -11.34 -32.12 -31.23
C VAL A 446 -12.02 -31.98 -32.59
N VAL A 447 -13.07 -32.76 -32.81
CA VAL A 447 -13.99 -32.61 -33.94
C VAL A 447 -14.68 -31.23 -33.86
N SER A 448 -14.54 -30.43 -34.90
CA SER A 448 -15.09 -29.07 -34.95
C SER A 448 -16.60 -29.05 -35.16
N GLN A 449 -17.36 -28.51 -34.21
CA GLN A 449 -18.76 -28.11 -34.43
C GLN A 449 -18.83 -26.73 -35.12
N PRO A 450 -19.81 -26.49 -36.01
CA PRO A 450 -19.96 -25.21 -36.69
C PRO A 450 -20.80 -24.20 -35.88
N GLY A 451 -20.38 -22.93 -35.84
CA GLY A 451 -21.34 -21.81 -35.79
C GLY A 451 -21.29 -20.78 -34.65
N SER A 452 -20.42 -20.90 -33.64
CA SER A 452 -20.30 -19.83 -32.62
C SER A 452 -19.43 -18.67 -33.12
N LEU A 453 -20.08 -17.63 -33.68
CA LEU A 453 -19.42 -16.36 -34.01
C LEU A 453 -18.76 -15.76 -32.76
N SER A 454 -17.51 -15.32 -32.88
CA SER A 454 -16.81 -14.67 -31.78
C SER A 454 -17.39 -13.27 -31.50
N PHE A 455 -17.17 -12.72 -30.30
CA PHE A 455 -17.54 -11.33 -30.00
C PHE A 455 -16.87 -10.35 -30.98
N GLU A 456 -15.63 -10.62 -31.37
CA GLU A 456 -14.89 -9.82 -32.35
C GLU A 456 -15.58 -9.85 -33.73
N ASP A 457 -16.05 -11.01 -34.17
CA ASP A 457 -16.80 -11.13 -35.42
C ASP A 457 -18.16 -10.43 -35.34
N LEU A 458 -18.89 -10.56 -34.22
CA LEU A 458 -20.15 -9.82 -34.04
C LEU A 458 -19.93 -8.30 -34.05
N PHE A 459 -18.91 -7.81 -33.35
CA PHE A 459 -18.58 -6.39 -33.28
C PHE A 459 -18.16 -5.82 -34.64
N PHE A 460 -17.31 -6.52 -35.40
CA PHE A 460 -16.82 -6.04 -36.69
C PHE A 460 -17.73 -6.36 -37.89
N GLN A 461 -18.61 -7.37 -37.82
CA GLN A 461 -19.49 -7.74 -38.94
C GLN A 461 -20.93 -7.20 -38.82
N ARG A 462 -21.47 -7.04 -37.59
CA ARG A 462 -22.88 -6.62 -37.40
C ARG A 462 -23.05 -5.17 -36.98
N LEU A 463 -22.01 -4.52 -36.47
CA LEU A 463 -22.07 -3.12 -36.07
C LEU A 463 -21.60 -2.21 -37.23
N PRO A 464 -22.40 -1.19 -37.64
CA PRO A 464 -21.97 -0.18 -38.61
C PRO A 464 -20.65 0.49 -38.21
N PRO A 465 -19.78 0.87 -39.16
CA PRO A 465 -18.50 1.51 -38.87
C PRO A 465 -18.63 2.70 -37.91
N GLU A 466 -19.62 3.56 -38.15
CA GLU A 466 -19.87 4.78 -37.39
C GLU A 466 -20.14 4.50 -35.90
N LEU A 467 -20.87 3.42 -35.59
CA LEU A 467 -21.14 3.00 -34.22
C LEU A 467 -19.92 2.32 -33.57
N ARG A 468 -19.08 1.64 -34.34
CA ARG A 468 -17.81 1.08 -33.81
C ARG A 468 -16.86 2.19 -33.44
N ASP A 469 -16.72 3.19 -34.30
CA ASP A 469 -15.83 4.34 -34.07
C ASP A 469 -16.33 5.18 -32.89
N GLN A 470 -17.64 5.47 -32.78
CA GLN A 470 -18.21 6.11 -31.59
C GLN A 470 -17.95 5.33 -30.28
N VAL A 471 -18.09 4.00 -30.29
CA VAL A 471 -17.79 3.16 -29.12
C VAL A 471 -16.30 3.23 -28.75
N ILE A 472 -15.41 3.26 -29.75
CA ILE A 472 -13.96 3.31 -29.54
C ILE A 472 -13.50 4.71 -29.08
N ASP A 473 -14.06 5.79 -29.63
CA ASP A 473 -13.84 7.18 -29.19
C ASP A 473 -14.31 7.45 -27.75
N CYS A 474 -15.32 6.69 -27.30
CA CYS A 474 -15.82 6.79 -25.94
C CYS A 474 -14.86 6.19 -24.90
N LEU A 475 -13.92 5.33 -25.29
CA LEU A 475 -12.99 4.65 -24.39
C LEU A 475 -12.04 5.63 -23.69
N THR A 476 -11.67 5.31 -22.45
CA THR A 476 -10.52 5.94 -21.80
C THR A 476 -9.21 5.47 -22.46
N PHE A 477 -8.14 6.26 -22.33
CA PHE A 477 -6.79 5.89 -22.80
C PHE A 477 -6.39 4.47 -22.35
N ARG A 478 -6.69 4.11 -21.09
CA ARG A 478 -6.42 2.78 -20.52
C ARG A 478 -7.19 1.67 -21.23
N GLU A 479 -8.48 1.87 -21.49
CA GLU A 479 -9.32 0.87 -22.16
C GLU A 479 -8.90 0.70 -23.62
N ALA A 480 -8.61 1.81 -24.31
CA ALA A 480 -8.06 1.80 -25.66
C ALA A 480 -6.73 1.02 -25.75
N MET A 481 -5.79 1.27 -24.84
CA MET A 481 -4.51 0.55 -24.80
C MET A 481 -4.69 -0.94 -24.49
N ASN A 482 -5.53 -1.30 -23.52
CA ASN A 482 -5.86 -2.71 -23.26
C ASN A 482 -6.49 -3.39 -24.49
N LEU A 483 -7.39 -2.70 -25.19
CA LEU A 483 -8.09 -3.20 -26.37
C LEU A 483 -7.12 -3.48 -27.54
N ARG A 484 -6.05 -2.68 -27.69
CA ARG A 484 -4.93 -2.94 -28.64
C ARG A 484 -4.17 -4.24 -28.36
N HIS A 485 -4.29 -4.82 -27.17
CA HIS A 485 -3.69 -6.12 -26.84
C HIS A 485 -4.63 -7.32 -27.07
N VAL A 486 -5.94 -7.08 -27.24
CA VAL A 486 -6.94 -8.16 -27.41
C VAL A 486 -6.85 -8.82 -28.79
N SER A 487 -6.84 -8.03 -29.87
CA SER A 487 -6.70 -8.55 -31.24
C SER A 487 -6.03 -7.55 -32.19
N THR A 488 -5.66 -8.01 -33.40
CA THR A 488 -5.14 -7.14 -34.47
C THR A 488 -6.21 -6.22 -35.07
N ARG A 489 -7.47 -6.66 -35.19
CA ARG A 489 -8.58 -5.79 -35.66
C ARG A 489 -8.89 -4.70 -34.65
N PHE A 490 -8.97 -5.05 -33.36
CA PHE A 490 -9.15 -4.07 -32.29
C PHE A 490 -7.98 -3.08 -32.21
N ARG A 491 -6.73 -3.55 -32.40
CA ARG A 491 -5.57 -2.66 -32.53
C ARG A 491 -5.71 -1.68 -33.70
N ALA A 492 -6.11 -2.14 -34.87
CA ALA A 492 -6.31 -1.29 -36.03
C ALA A 492 -7.42 -0.25 -35.79
N ALA A 493 -8.56 -0.67 -35.22
CA ALA A 493 -9.69 0.22 -34.95
C ALA A 493 -9.36 1.28 -33.87
N VAL A 494 -8.58 0.93 -32.84
CA VAL A 494 -8.05 1.92 -31.87
C VAL A 494 -7.02 2.85 -32.52
N SER A 495 -6.20 2.37 -33.45
CA SER A 495 -5.26 3.24 -34.18
C SER A 495 -5.98 4.28 -35.06
N VAL A 496 -7.07 3.90 -35.75
CA VAL A 496 -7.90 4.83 -36.56
C VAL A 496 -8.45 5.97 -35.69
N ASN A 497 -8.99 5.63 -34.53
CA ASN A 497 -9.57 6.57 -33.57
C ASN A 497 -8.52 7.21 -32.62
N GLY A 498 -7.23 6.94 -32.84
CA GLY A 498 -6.16 7.27 -31.90
C GLY A 498 -6.01 8.77 -31.63
N HIS A 499 -6.25 9.62 -32.63
CA HIS A 499 -6.15 11.08 -32.47
C HIS A 499 -7.29 11.66 -31.59
N ALA A 500 -8.51 11.13 -31.69
CA ALA A 500 -9.62 11.56 -30.86
C ALA A 500 -9.43 11.16 -29.40
N ILE A 501 -9.01 9.90 -29.16
CA ILE A 501 -8.75 9.38 -27.80
C ILE A 501 -7.57 10.13 -27.14
N SER A 502 -6.45 10.33 -27.84
CA SER A 502 -5.30 11.08 -27.34
C SER A 502 -5.65 12.53 -27.02
N ARG A 503 -6.32 13.25 -27.94
CA ARG A 503 -6.80 14.62 -27.71
C ARG A 503 -7.72 14.70 -26.48
N ARG A 504 -8.69 13.80 -26.34
CA ARG A 504 -9.63 13.77 -25.20
C ARG A 504 -8.92 13.47 -23.88
N PHE A 505 -7.90 12.61 -23.89
CA PHE A 505 -7.07 12.32 -22.72
C PHE A 505 -6.22 13.53 -22.31
N LEU A 506 -5.56 14.18 -23.28
CA LEU A 506 -4.66 15.32 -23.05
C LEU A 506 -5.38 16.62 -22.67
N ILE A 507 -6.64 16.80 -23.07
CA ILE A 507 -7.49 17.90 -22.56
C ILE A 507 -7.68 17.78 -21.03
N LYS A 508 -7.74 16.56 -20.49
CA LYS A 508 -7.88 16.32 -19.04
C LYS A 508 -6.54 16.20 -18.31
N ASN A 509 -5.49 15.76 -19.02
CA ASN A 509 -4.16 15.47 -18.46
C ASN A 509 -3.12 16.06 -19.42
N PRO A 510 -2.86 17.38 -19.40
CA PRO A 510 -1.91 17.99 -20.32
C PRO A 510 -0.50 17.42 -20.13
N LEU A 511 0.28 17.35 -21.22
CA LEU A 511 1.69 16.99 -21.12
C LEU A 511 2.43 18.04 -20.26
N PRO A 512 3.16 17.66 -19.21
CA PRO A 512 3.99 18.61 -18.47
C PRO A 512 5.02 19.27 -19.39
N PRO A 513 5.40 20.54 -19.16
CA PRO A 513 6.40 21.24 -19.97
C PRO A 513 7.67 20.43 -20.16
N LEU A 514 8.22 19.87 -19.08
CA LEU A 514 9.42 19.02 -19.12
C LEU A 514 9.28 17.79 -20.05
N ALA A 515 8.09 17.19 -20.15
CA ALA A 515 7.87 16.08 -21.08
C ALA A 515 7.79 16.55 -22.54
N GLN A 516 7.18 17.72 -22.78
CA GLN A 516 7.15 18.36 -24.11
C GLN A 516 8.57 18.76 -24.57
N ASP A 517 9.40 19.27 -23.65
CA ASP A 517 10.77 19.70 -23.92
C ASP A 517 11.70 18.51 -24.23
N LEU A 518 11.61 17.42 -23.46
CA LEU A 518 12.44 16.22 -23.64
C LEU A 518 11.99 15.35 -24.82
N TYR A 519 10.68 15.30 -25.08
CA TYR A 519 10.05 14.48 -26.11
C TYR A 519 9.10 15.35 -26.97
N PRO A 520 9.63 16.25 -27.82
CA PRO A 520 8.79 17.11 -28.64
C PRO A 520 8.04 16.31 -29.72
N HIS A 521 6.73 16.54 -29.84
CA HIS A 521 5.90 15.95 -30.89
C HIS A 521 4.84 16.96 -31.37
N PRO A 522 4.67 17.19 -32.70
CA PRO A 522 3.83 18.27 -33.22
C PRO A 522 2.33 18.08 -32.94
N SER A 523 1.88 16.83 -32.84
CA SER A 523 0.53 16.47 -32.42
C SER A 523 0.59 15.14 -31.64
N PRO A 524 0.70 15.15 -30.30
CA PRO A 524 0.90 13.93 -29.52
C PRO A 524 -0.26 12.93 -29.70
N ASP A 525 0.07 11.73 -30.18
CA ASP A 525 -0.89 10.65 -30.43
C ASP A 525 -0.86 9.59 -29.30
N LEU A 526 -1.58 8.48 -29.48
CA LEU A 526 -1.56 7.38 -28.49
C LEU A 526 -0.16 6.76 -28.31
N THR A 527 0.65 6.66 -29.38
CA THR A 527 2.00 6.06 -29.28
C THR A 527 2.97 6.96 -28.53
N HIS A 528 2.87 8.27 -28.74
CA HIS A 528 3.64 9.27 -28.00
C HIS A 528 3.29 9.31 -26.51
N ILE A 529 1.99 9.26 -26.15
CA ILE A 529 1.57 9.23 -24.73
C ILE A 529 2.05 7.94 -24.04
N ASP A 530 1.95 6.80 -24.73
CA ASP A 530 2.42 5.49 -24.24
C ASP A 530 3.94 5.48 -24.02
N MET A 531 4.70 6.01 -24.99
CA MET A 531 6.15 6.22 -24.89
C MET A 531 6.51 7.09 -23.67
N VAL A 532 5.92 8.29 -23.52
CA VAL A 532 6.17 9.18 -22.37
C VAL A 532 5.80 8.50 -21.05
N GLY A 533 4.73 7.71 -21.02
CA GLY A 533 4.34 6.89 -19.87
C GLY A 533 5.33 5.79 -19.52
N HIS A 534 5.95 5.15 -20.52
CA HIS A 534 7.02 4.17 -20.33
C HIS A 534 8.27 4.81 -19.73
N HIS A 535 8.75 5.94 -20.28
CA HIS A 535 9.90 6.66 -19.70
C HIS A 535 9.63 7.11 -18.26
N HIS A 536 8.41 7.59 -17.97
CA HIS A 536 7.96 7.88 -16.61
C HIS A 536 8.02 6.64 -15.70
N ALA A 537 7.47 5.50 -16.13
CA ALA A 537 7.46 4.26 -15.35
C ALA A 537 8.87 3.74 -15.05
N VAL A 538 9.78 3.78 -16.03
CA VAL A 538 11.19 3.42 -15.87
C VAL A 538 11.87 4.35 -14.85
N ALA A 539 11.73 5.67 -15.00
CA ALA A 539 12.31 6.65 -14.08
C ALA A 539 11.73 6.52 -12.65
N TRP A 540 10.42 6.26 -12.52
CA TRP A 540 9.74 6.06 -11.23
C TRP A 540 10.12 4.74 -10.54
N ARG A 541 10.39 3.68 -11.29
CA ARG A 541 10.96 2.41 -10.79
C ARG A 541 12.40 2.62 -10.32
N LEU A 542 13.22 3.33 -11.08
CA LEU A 542 14.60 3.66 -10.69
C LEU A 542 14.63 4.52 -9.42
N ALA A 543 13.77 5.54 -9.33
CA ALA A 543 13.61 6.34 -8.12
C ALA A 543 13.21 5.47 -6.91
N ASP A 544 12.35 4.46 -7.09
CA ASP A 544 12.01 3.53 -6.02
C ASP A 544 13.22 2.75 -5.51
N HIS A 545 14.06 2.25 -6.42
CA HIS A 545 15.30 1.54 -6.06
C HIS A 545 16.30 2.42 -5.31
N VAL A 546 16.57 3.63 -5.81
CA VAL A 546 17.47 4.61 -5.16
C VAL A 546 16.96 4.92 -3.75
N VAL A 547 15.66 5.22 -3.60
CA VAL A 547 15.07 5.56 -2.31
C VAL A 547 14.97 4.35 -1.36
N GLN A 548 14.75 3.14 -1.88
CA GLN A 548 14.83 1.90 -1.09
C GLN A 548 16.26 1.63 -0.58
N TRP A 549 17.28 1.95 -1.37
CA TRP A 549 18.68 1.88 -0.95
C TRP A 549 19.00 2.92 0.13
N LEU A 550 18.63 4.20 -0.07
CA LEU A 550 18.80 5.25 0.94
C LEU A 550 18.14 4.87 2.27
N ARG A 551 16.91 4.37 2.24
CA ARG A 551 16.19 3.84 3.42
C ARG A 551 16.97 2.74 4.16
N ARG A 552 17.63 1.84 3.42
CA ARG A 552 18.33 0.67 3.97
C ARG A 552 19.72 1.01 4.50
N ASP A 553 20.48 1.82 3.74
CA ASP A 553 21.91 2.00 3.95
C ASP A 553 22.26 3.34 4.62
N MET A 554 21.43 4.38 4.44
CA MET A 554 21.64 5.69 5.08
C MET A 554 20.77 5.84 6.33
N PHE A 555 19.46 5.57 6.22
CA PHE A 555 18.55 5.67 7.38
C PHE A 555 18.55 4.42 8.27
N LEU A 556 19.16 3.31 7.84
CA LEU A 556 19.18 2.02 8.55
C LEU A 556 17.79 1.47 8.94
N TYR A 557 16.73 1.92 8.25
CA TYR A 557 15.34 1.61 8.57
C TYR A 557 14.97 0.18 8.14
N GLY A 558 15.21 -0.79 9.03
CA GLY A 558 14.91 -2.20 8.82
C GLY A 558 13.48 -2.60 9.19
N SER A 559 12.91 -2.01 10.25
CA SER A 559 11.64 -2.48 10.85
C SER A 559 10.42 -2.12 10.00
N ARG A 560 9.33 -2.90 10.10
CA ARG A 560 8.08 -2.59 9.37
C ARG A 560 7.51 -1.21 9.77
N PHE A 561 7.68 -0.80 11.02
CA PHE A 561 7.26 0.51 11.53
C PHE A 561 8.09 1.65 10.91
N GLN A 562 9.42 1.54 10.92
CA GLN A 562 10.31 2.51 10.26
C GLN A 562 10.04 2.61 8.75
N LYS A 563 9.71 1.48 8.09
CA LYS A 563 9.27 1.50 6.68
C LYS A 563 7.97 2.27 6.47
N GLN A 564 7.06 2.29 7.45
CA GLN A 564 5.80 3.01 7.39
C GLN A 564 6.00 4.51 7.63
N GLN A 565 6.74 4.90 8.68
CA GLN A 565 7.14 6.29 8.94
C GLN A 565 7.94 6.90 7.77
N PHE A 566 8.69 6.08 7.03
CA PHE A 566 9.42 6.53 5.85
C PHE A 566 8.55 6.69 4.59
N GLN A 567 7.26 6.32 4.55
CA GLN A 567 6.46 6.43 3.32
C GLN A 567 6.30 7.88 2.82
N PRO A 568 5.99 8.90 3.65
CA PRO A 568 5.89 10.28 3.17
C PRO A 568 7.23 10.79 2.61
N LYS A 569 8.34 10.51 3.31
CA LYS A 569 9.69 10.85 2.84
C LYS A 569 10.04 10.08 1.56
N LYS A 570 9.65 8.81 1.44
CA LYS A 570 9.81 7.99 0.23
C LYS A 570 9.12 8.64 -0.98
N VAL A 571 7.86 9.01 -0.85
CA VAL A 571 7.08 9.59 -1.96
C VAL A 571 7.72 10.90 -2.41
N ARG A 572 8.03 11.81 -1.47
CA ARG A 572 8.68 13.10 -1.74
C ARG A 572 10.04 12.92 -2.44
N MET A 573 10.91 12.06 -1.91
CA MET A 573 12.21 11.79 -2.53
C MET A 573 12.07 11.24 -3.96
N LYS A 574 11.07 10.37 -4.22
CA LYS A 574 10.80 9.89 -5.59
C LYS A 574 10.32 11.00 -6.53
N GLN A 575 9.43 11.87 -6.07
CA GLN A 575 8.94 13.01 -6.83
C GLN A 575 10.09 13.95 -7.23
N ARG A 576 11.05 14.18 -6.33
CA ARG A 576 12.26 14.99 -6.60
C ARG A 576 13.25 14.36 -7.55
N LEU A 577 13.45 13.03 -7.47
CA LEU A 577 14.33 12.32 -8.38
C LEU A 577 13.78 12.29 -9.81
N LEU A 578 12.45 12.28 -9.98
CA LEU A 578 11.83 12.00 -11.27
C LEU A 578 12.21 12.98 -12.41
N PRO A 579 12.17 14.32 -12.26
CA PRO A 579 12.58 15.25 -13.31
C PRO A 579 14.00 14.98 -13.84
N SER A 580 14.95 14.76 -12.92
CA SER A 580 16.35 14.49 -13.26
C SER A 580 16.57 13.09 -13.85
N LEU A 581 15.83 12.07 -13.39
CA LEU A 581 15.89 10.74 -13.98
C LEU A 581 15.25 10.68 -15.38
N LEU A 582 14.26 11.51 -15.69
CA LEU A 582 13.72 11.68 -17.05
C LEU A 582 14.76 12.31 -17.98
N LEU A 583 15.45 13.38 -17.55
CA LEU A 583 16.53 14.00 -18.32
C LEU A 583 17.72 13.05 -18.52
N LEU A 584 18.14 12.31 -17.47
CA LEU A 584 19.18 11.28 -17.60
C LEU A 584 18.74 10.15 -18.55
N GLY A 585 17.49 9.71 -18.49
CA GLY A 585 16.94 8.72 -19.44
C GLY A 585 17.08 9.20 -20.88
N ARG A 586 16.63 10.43 -21.14
CA ARG A 586 16.70 11.05 -22.46
C ARG A 586 18.15 11.23 -22.94
N PHE A 587 19.07 11.61 -22.04
CA PHE A 587 20.49 11.68 -22.33
C PHE A 587 21.06 10.33 -22.78
N PHE A 588 20.77 9.23 -22.07
CA PHE A 588 21.24 7.90 -22.46
C PHE A 588 20.64 7.43 -23.80
N GLU A 589 19.39 7.77 -24.11
CA GLU A 589 18.80 7.52 -25.43
C GLU A 589 19.55 8.24 -26.55
N MET A 590 19.87 9.53 -26.37
CA MET A 590 20.63 10.29 -27.36
C MET A 590 22.05 9.76 -27.53
N CYS A 591 22.71 9.36 -26.44
CA CYS A 591 24.01 8.67 -26.50
C CYS A 591 23.93 7.34 -27.27
N ARG A 592 22.89 6.52 -27.02
CA ARG A 592 22.66 5.25 -27.74
C ARG A 592 22.50 5.48 -29.24
N LEU A 593 21.64 6.41 -29.64
CA LEU A 593 21.42 6.77 -31.06
C LEU A 593 22.71 7.29 -31.72
N SER A 594 23.52 8.06 -30.98
CA SER A 594 24.82 8.52 -31.46
C SER A 594 25.83 7.39 -31.66
N LEU A 595 25.82 6.35 -30.80
CA LEU A 595 26.67 5.17 -30.95
C LEU A 595 26.23 4.31 -32.15
N GLU A 596 24.93 4.14 -32.35
CA GLU A 596 24.35 3.42 -33.48
C GLU A 596 24.72 4.09 -34.82
N GLU A 597 24.59 5.41 -34.92
CA GLU A 597 24.96 6.16 -36.14
C GLU A 597 26.48 6.24 -36.37
N GLN A 598 27.31 6.27 -35.32
CA GLN A 598 28.77 6.15 -35.46
C GLN A 598 29.18 4.74 -35.93
N GLY A 599 28.52 3.70 -35.43
CA GLY A 599 28.71 2.32 -35.90
C GLY A 599 28.34 2.18 -37.39
N ARG A 600 27.23 2.79 -37.81
CA ARG A 600 26.78 2.85 -39.21
C ARG A 600 27.76 3.57 -40.14
N LYS A 601 28.53 4.53 -39.63
CA LYS A 601 29.54 5.30 -40.39
C LYS A 601 30.92 4.63 -40.47
N GLY A 602 31.15 3.56 -39.72
CA GLY A 602 32.43 2.83 -39.76
C GLY A 602 33.62 3.60 -39.17
N GLU A 603 33.40 4.59 -38.29
CA GLU A 603 34.48 5.34 -37.61
C GLU A 603 35.15 4.53 -36.48
N THR A 604 35.62 3.32 -36.81
CA THR A 604 36.25 2.39 -35.85
C THR A 604 37.74 2.63 -35.62
N ASP A 605 38.40 3.46 -36.45
CA ASP A 605 39.87 3.61 -36.50
C ASP A 605 40.42 4.77 -35.64
N ARG A 606 39.56 5.41 -34.82
CA ARG A 606 39.98 6.44 -33.85
C ARG A 606 40.24 5.81 -32.47
N THR A 607 41.35 6.17 -31.84
CA THR A 607 41.69 5.82 -30.45
C THR A 607 41.08 6.75 -29.40
N ASP A 608 40.59 7.92 -29.80
CA ASP A 608 40.10 8.94 -28.87
C ASP A 608 38.80 8.53 -28.15
N PRO A 609 38.54 9.00 -26.91
CA PRO A 609 37.28 8.78 -26.21
C PRO A 609 36.08 9.30 -27.00
N ILE A 610 34.95 8.58 -26.94
CA ILE A 610 33.73 9.01 -27.63
C ILE A 610 33.16 10.25 -26.94
N THR A 611 33.07 11.36 -27.68
CA THR A 611 32.50 12.62 -27.19
C THR A 611 31.08 12.79 -27.75
N PHE A 612 30.11 13.01 -26.86
CA PHE A 612 28.69 13.06 -27.21
C PHE A 612 28.20 14.50 -27.44
N GLU A 613 28.59 15.11 -28.57
CA GLU A 613 28.18 16.50 -28.90
C GLU A 613 26.65 16.66 -28.97
N VAL A 614 25.93 15.70 -29.56
CA VAL A 614 24.45 15.70 -29.65
C VAL A 614 23.79 15.76 -28.26
N SER A 615 24.44 15.19 -27.25
CA SER A 615 23.95 15.21 -25.87
C SER A 615 24.20 16.55 -25.17
N LYS A 616 25.17 17.37 -25.63
CA LYS A 616 25.32 18.75 -25.16
C LYS A 616 24.19 19.65 -25.67
N ASP A 617 23.71 19.42 -26.89
CA ASP A 617 22.59 20.20 -27.43
C ASP A 617 21.28 19.94 -26.66
N LEU A 618 21.06 18.71 -26.18
CA LEU A 618 19.99 18.41 -25.21
C LEU A 618 20.17 19.23 -23.91
N MET A 619 21.38 19.25 -23.33
CA MET A 619 21.66 20.05 -22.13
C MET A 619 21.50 21.56 -22.37
N ARG A 620 21.79 22.04 -23.58
CA ARG A 620 21.60 23.44 -24.00
C ARG A 620 20.15 23.86 -24.13
N LEU A 621 19.21 22.93 -24.27
CA LEU A 621 17.77 23.19 -24.21
C LEU A 621 17.23 23.21 -22.77
N CYS A 622 17.86 22.49 -21.83
CA CYS A 622 17.45 22.47 -20.43
C CYS A 622 17.85 23.75 -19.66
N GLY A 623 16.99 24.22 -18.74
CA GLY A 623 17.32 25.31 -17.81
C GLY A 623 18.46 24.94 -16.84
N ASN A 624 19.21 25.96 -16.39
CA ASN A 624 20.37 25.79 -15.50
C ASN A 624 20.04 25.04 -14.21
N GLU A 625 18.86 25.33 -13.63
CA GLU A 625 18.37 24.71 -12.41
C GLU A 625 18.18 23.20 -12.55
N LEU A 626 17.54 22.76 -13.63
CA LEU A 626 17.33 21.34 -13.90
C LEU A 626 18.66 20.64 -14.18
N LEU A 627 19.57 21.31 -14.89
CA LEU A 627 20.89 20.76 -15.21
C LEU A 627 21.73 20.56 -13.94
N PHE A 628 21.74 21.55 -13.03
CA PHE A 628 22.40 21.47 -11.72
C PHE A 628 21.77 20.42 -10.79
N GLN A 629 20.43 20.38 -10.70
CA GLN A 629 19.75 19.31 -9.94
C GLN A 629 20.06 17.92 -10.51
N THR A 630 20.17 17.80 -11.84
CA THR A 630 20.45 16.52 -12.50
C THR A 630 21.90 16.10 -12.33
N GLN A 631 22.84 17.04 -12.20
CA GLN A 631 24.21 16.79 -11.77
C GLN A 631 24.26 16.14 -10.37
N ASP A 632 23.50 16.66 -9.41
CA ASP A 632 23.39 16.10 -8.05
C ASP A 632 22.78 14.69 -8.06
N VAL A 633 21.70 14.50 -8.81
CA VAL A 633 21.01 13.21 -8.94
C VAL A 633 21.88 12.18 -9.68
N ALA A 634 22.68 12.59 -10.67
CA ALA A 634 23.65 11.72 -11.35
C ALA A 634 24.72 11.20 -10.36
N LEU A 635 25.26 12.06 -9.49
CA LEU A 635 26.21 11.67 -8.44
C LEU A 635 25.60 10.67 -7.44
N VAL A 636 24.33 10.88 -7.05
CA VAL A 636 23.58 9.93 -6.21
C VAL A 636 23.34 8.60 -6.95
N LEU A 637 22.98 8.64 -8.24
CA LEU A 637 22.72 7.46 -9.07
C LEU A 637 23.98 6.60 -9.24
N VAL A 638 25.12 7.20 -9.60
CA VAL A 638 26.41 6.50 -9.74
C VAL A 638 26.82 5.84 -8.41
N THR A 639 26.68 6.57 -7.30
CA THR A 639 26.98 6.04 -5.96
C THR A 639 26.06 4.87 -5.59
N PHE A 640 24.77 4.99 -5.91
CA PHE A 640 23.77 3.92 -5.72
C PHE A 640 24.10 2.67 -6.54
N LEU A 641 24.46 2.81 -7.82
CA LEU A 641 24.82 1.69 -8.69
C LEU A 641 26.06 0.97 -8.16
N ARG A 642 27.14 1.71 -7.87
CA ARG A 642 28.38 1.16 -7.25
C ARG A 642 28.11 0.38 -5.97
N ARG A 643 27.26 0.88 -5.07
CA ARG A 643 26.92 0.18 -3.81
C ARG A 643 25.96 -0.98 -4.00
N THR A 644 25.05 -0.93 -4.97
CA THR A 644 24.07 -1.99 -5.22
C THR A 644 24.68 -3.20 -5.95
N MET A 645 25.76 -2.99 -6.70
CA MET A 645 26.50 -4.04 -7.42
C MET A 645 27.72 -4.58 -6.64
N ARG A 646 27.95 -4.13 -5.40
CA ARG A 646 28.98 -4.64 -4.48
C ARG A 646 28.37 -5.46 -3.35
N ALA A 647 29.10 -6.47 -2.87
CA ALA A 647 28.70 -7.22 -1.68
C ALA A 647 28.68 -6.31 -0.44
N PRO A 648 27.66 -6.39 0.44
CA PRO A 648 27.57 -5.52 1.61
C PRO A 648 28.76 -5.71 2.55
N SER A 649 29.38 -4.59 2.95
CA SER A 649 30.64 -4.55 3.70
C SER A 649 30.59 -5.16 5.10
N LYS A 650 29.39 -5.36 5.66
CA LYS A 650 29.18 -5.89 7.02
C LYS A 650 29.55 -7.37 7.20
N TYR A 651 29.87 -8.09 6.12
CA TYR A 651 30.34 -9.47 6.19
C TYR A 651 31.87 -9.53 6.32
N GLY A 652 32.34 -10.03 7.46
CA GLY A 652 33.77 -10.27 7.71
C GLY A 652 34.36 -11.31 6.75
N THR A 653 35.69 -11.33 6.64
CA THR A 653 36.44 -12.22 5.71
C THR A 653 36.06 -13.70 5.87
N VAL A 654 35.77 -14.13 7.09
CA VAL A 654 35.33 -15.50 7.43
C VAL A 654 33.92 -15.79 6.89
N GLU A 655 32.97 -14.87 7.05
CA GLU A 655 31.58 -15.07 6.58
C GLU A 655 31.47 -15.00 5.05
N LYS A 656 32.29 -14.16 4.40
CA LYS A 656 32.49 -14.17 2.93
C LYS A 656 32.98 -15.52 2.42
N THR A 657 33.86 -16.18 3.17
CA THR A 657 34.44 -17.48 2.79
C THR A 657 33.45 -18.64 3.01
N LEU A 658 32.69 -18.61 4.12
CA LEU A 658 31.66 -19.62 4.42
C LEU A 658 30.45 -19.61 3.49
N ARG A 659 30.03 -18.43 2.99
CA ARG A 659 28.81 -18.31 2.16
C ARG A 659 28.99 -18.60 0.66
N LYS A 660 30.20 -18.96 0.18
CA LYS A 660 30.54 -19.21 -1.25
C LYS A 660 30.24 -18.07 -2.24
N SER A 661 29.74 -16.92 -1.80
CA SER A 661 29.46 -15.74 -2.64
C SER A 661 30.74 -14.94 -2.95
N ARG A 662 31.67 -15.56 -3.70
CA ARG A 662 32.79 -14.87 -4.39
C ARG A 662 32.31 -14.31 -5.73
N VAL A 663 31.30 -13.44 -5.70
CA VAL A 663 30.90 -12.69 -6.90
C VAL A 663 31.56 -11.32 -6.81
N ASP A 664 32.69 -11.20 -7.49
CA ASP A 664 33.39 -9.92 -7.62
C ASP A 664 32.48 -8.90 -8.31
N PRO A 665 32.45 -7.63 -7.88
CA PRO A 665 31.62 -6.62 -8.53
C PRO A 665 32.01 -6.44 -10.01
N PRO A 666 31.07 -6.07 -10.89
CA PRO A 666 31.41 -5.69 -12.25
C PRO A 666 32.24 -4.39 -12.22
N PRO A 667 33.22 -4.23 -13.12
CA PRO A 667 33.94 -2.98 -13.28
C PRO A 667 33.00 -1.85 -13.72
N ASP A 668 33.36 -0.62 -13.37
CA ASP A 668 32.52 0.56 -13.66
C ASP A 668 32.32 0.78 -15.17
N SER A 669 33.23 0.29 -16.02
CA SER A 669 33.10 0.28 -17.48
C SER A 669 32.01 -0.65 -18.00
N GLU A 670 31.79 -1.82 -17.38
CA GLU A 670 30.66 -2.70 -17.71
C GLU A 670 29.33 -2.03 -17.32
N ILE A 671 29.27 -1.37 -16.16
CA ILE A 671 28.06 -0.64 -15.71
C ILE A 671 27.78 0.53 -16.66
N ALA A 672 28.81 1.28 -17.07
CA ALA A 672 28.70 2.35 -18.06
C ALA A 672 28.21 1.82 -19.42
N ALA A 673 28.73 0.69 -19.91
CA ALA A 673 28.27 0.07 -21.16
C ALA A 673 26.78 -0.32 -21.12
N VAL A 674 26.28 -0.83 -19.99
CA VAL A 674 24.84 -1.07 -19.79
C VAL A 674 24.04 0.23 -19.89
N LEU A 675 24.50 1.32 -19.27
CA LEU A 675 23.80 2.61 -19.31
C LEU A 675 23.81 3.24 -20.71
N TYR A 676 24.95 3.25 -21.41
CA TYR A 676 25.11 3.85 -22.74
C TYR A 676 24.39 3.07 -23.85
N HIS A 677 24.43 1.74 -23.83
CA HIS A 677 23.80 0.91 -24.87
C HIS A 677 22.38 0.48 -24.50
N GLY A 678 22.11 0.17 -23.23
CA GLY A 678 20.81 -0.35 -22.76
C GLY A 678 19.89 0.70 -22.10
N GLY A 679 20.40 1.91 -21.86
CA GLY A 679 19.66 2.98 -21.20
C GLY A 679 19.28 2.67 -19.74
N LEU A 680 18.43 3.54 -19.18
CA LEU A 680 17.89 3.34 -17.83
C LEU A 680 16.95 2.13 -17.75
N GLU A 681 16.28 1.75 -18.83
CA GLU A 681 15.36 0.60 -18.84
C GLU A 681 16.08 -0.71 -18.56
N MET A 682 17.16 -1.00 -19.29
CA MET A 682 17.96 -2.21 -19.05
C MET A 682 18.52 -2.22 -17.62
N MET A 683 19.02 -1.08 -17.14
CA MET A 683 19.52 -0.95 -15.77
C MET A 683 18.44 -1.25 -14.72
N VAL A 684 17.22 -0.71 -14.87
CA VAL A 684 16.09 -1.00 -13.97
C VAL A 684 15.71 -2.48 -13.99
N ASN A 685 15.70 -3.11 -15.17
CA ASN A 685 15.40 -4.54 -15.28
C ASN A 685 16.46 -5.43 -14.60
N ILE A 686 17.74 -5.04 -14.63
CA ILE A 686 18.80 -5.69 -13.84
C ILE A 686 18.62 -5.42 -12.33
N LEU A 687 18.24 -4.20 -11.95
CA LEU A 687 18.03 -3.83 -10.54
C LEU A 687 16.83 -4.53 -9.89
N ASP A 688 15.81 -4.91 -10.66
CA ASP A 688 14.65 -5.70 -10.20
C ASP A 688 15.01 -7.14 -9.79
N LEU A 689 16.19 -7.66 -10.16
CA LEU A 689 16.65 -9.00 -9.75
C LEU A 689 17.00 -9.02 -8.24
N GLU A 690 16.35 -9.87 -7.45
CA GLU A 690 16.48 -9.85 -5.97
C GLU A 690 17.90 -10.13 -5.42
N LYS A 691 18.71 -10.93 -6.13
CA LYS A 691 20.01 -11.43 -5.65
C LYS A 691 21.17 -10.73 -6.35
N LEU A 692 22.17 -10.29 -5.57
CA LEU A 692 23.40 -9.67 -6.09
C LEU A 692 24.07 -10.52 -7.17
N ASP A 693 24.25 -11.83 -6.91
CA ASP A 693 24.86 -12.77 -7.86
C ASP A 693 24.16 -12.75 -9.23
N LYS A 694 22.83 -12.62 -9.24
CA LYS A 694 22.02 -12.51 -10.46
C LYS A 694 22.18 -11.15 -11.15
N LYS A 695 22.31 -10.06 -10.39
CA LYS A 695 22.58 -8.71 -10.95
C LYS A 695 23.93 -8.66 -11.66
N VAL A 696 24.98 -9.16 -11.00
CA VAL A 696 26.33 -9.19 -11.58
C VAL A 696 26.41 -10.15 -12.77
N ALA A 697 25.78 -11.32 -12.67
CA ALA A 697 25.67 -12.24 -13.81
C ALA A 697 24.96 -11.61 -15.00
N ALA A 698 23.84 -10.88 -14.79
CA ALA A 698 23.10 -10.21 -15.86
C ALA A 698 23.91 -9.08 -16.54
N VAL A 699 24.66 -8.28 -15.78
CA VAL A 699 25.61 -7.29 -16.37
C VAL A 699 26.67 -7.99 -17.21
N ARG A 700 27.31 -9.03 -16.67
CA ARG A 700 28.36 -9.78 -17.39
C ARG A 700 27.81 -10.51 -18.61
N GLU A 701 26.61 -11.07 -18.57
CA GLU A 701 25.96 -11.73 -19.70
C GLU A 701 25.58 -10.72 -20.79
N TYR A 702 25.13 -9.51 -20.41
CA TYR A 702 24.91 -8.41 -21.34
C TYR A 702 26.21 -7.91 -21.98
N CYS A 703 27.30 -7.79 -21.20
CA CYS A 703 28.59 -7.31 -21.66
C CYS A 703 29.49 -8.39 -22.31
N ALA A 704 29.17 -9.68 -22.18
CA ALA A 704 29.98 -10.77 -22.74
C ALA A 704 30.02 -10.77 -24.27
N PRO A 705 28.90 -10.62 -25.01
CA PRO A 705 28.94 -10.35 -26.45
C PRO A 705 29.76 -9.10 -26.77
N LEU A 706 29.61 -8.05 -25.95
CA LEU A 706 30.26 -6.75 -26.14
C LEU A 706 31.79 -6.76 -25.92
N SER A 707 32.32 -7.83 -25.32
CA SER A 707 33.73 -7.92 -24.90
C SER A 707 34.55 -8.94 -25.72
N ALA A 708 33.90 -9.88 -26.41
CA ALA A 708 34.57 -10.96 -27.12
C ALA A 708 35.45 -10.45 -28.29
N PRO A 709 36.71 -10.91 -28.42
CA PRO A 709 37.51 -10.62 -29.61
C PRO A 709 37.01 -11.43 -30.81
N ILE A 710 36.98 -10.80 -31.99
CA ILE A 710 36.55 -11.41 -33.25
C ILE A 710 37.43 -12.63 -33.56
N PRO A 711 36.86 -13.84 -33.76
CA PRO A 711 37.61 -14.96 -34.31
C PRO A 711 37.95 -14.66 -35.78
N ALA A 712 39.22 -14.82 -36.16
CA ALA A 712 39.66 -14.61 -37.53
C ALA A 712 38.81 -15.45 -38.51
N LYS A 713 38.41 -14.84 -39.63
CA LYS A 713 37.44 -15.38 -40.62
C LYS A 713 37.68 -16.86 -40.93
N GLY A 714 36.74 -17.74 -40.58
CA GLY A 714 36.74 -19.12 -41.07
C GLY A 714 36.03 -20.18 -40.21
N SER A 715 34.70 -20.13 -40.11
CA SER A 715 33.80 -21.31 -40.20
C SER A 715 32.36 -21.00 -39.75
N SER A 716 31.39 -21.50 -40.52
CA SER A 716 29.96 -21.28 -40.31
C SER A 716 29.39 -22.15 -39.19
N SER A 717 29.08 -21.58 -38.02
CA SER A 717 28.21 -22.17 -36.98
C SER A 717 27.75 -21.20 -35.87
N GLN A 718 28.31 -19.98 -35.76
CA GLN A 718 27.97 -19.05 -34.66
C GLN A 718 26.88 -18.01 -34.99
N GLU A 719 26.49 -17.85 -36.26
CA GLU A 719 25.49 -16.84 -36.68
C GLU A 719 24.11 -17.01 -36.02
N ALA A 720 23.72 -18.23 -35.67
CA ALA A 720 22.39 -18.52 -35.11
C ALA A 720 22.15 -18.04 -33.67
N VAL A 721 23.20 -17.64 -32.93
CA VAL A 721 23.07 -17.27 -31.50
C VAL A 721 22.93 -15.75 -31.32
N LEU A 722 23.75 -14.94 -32.00
CA LEU A 722 23.62 -13.47 -32.00
C LEU A 722 22.24 -13.03 -32.52
N ASP A 723 21.71 -13.75 -33.50
CA ASP A 723 20.45 -13.39 -34.17
C ASP A 723 19.23 -13.40 -33.23
N SER A 724 19.31 -14.12 -32.11
CA SER A 724 18.22 -14.22 -31.12
C SER A 724 18.25 -13.16 -30.01
N VAL A 725 19.39 -12.46 -29.85
CA VAL A 725 19.60 -11.51 -28.74
C VAL A 725 19.38 -10.06 -29.19
N LEU A 726 19.82 -9.71 -30.41
CA LEU A 726 19.73 -8.33 -30.92
C LEU A 726 18.43 -8.03 -31.68
N THR A 727 17.76 -9.02 -32.29
CA THR A 727 16.48 -8.81 -33.00
C THR A 727 15.26 -8.68 -32.08
N GLY A 728 15.46 -8.76 -30.75
CA GLY A 728 14.39 -8.73 -29.75
C GLY A 728 13.74 -7.36 -29.53
N TYR A 729 14.36 -6.26 -29.99
CA TYR A 729 13.93 -4.89 -29.69
C TYR A 729 13.08 -4.21 -30.79
N GLU A 730 12.97 -4.77 -32.00
CA GLU A 730 12.18 -4.18 -33.10
C GLU A 730 10.69 -4.60 -33.13
N LYS A 731 10.13 -5.17 -32.05
CA LYS A 731 8.76 -5.73 -32.05
C LYS A 731 7.79 -5.23 -30.98
N GLN A 732 7.85 -3.93 -30.68
CA GLN A 732 6.66 -3.15 -30.30
C GLN A 732 6.64 -1.81 -31.06
N GLY A 733 5.90 -1.76 -32.17
CA GLY A 733 5.84 -0.57 -33.03
C GLY A 733 5.81 -0.90 -34.52
N SER A 734 4.74 -1.54 -35.01
CA SER A 734 4.53 -1.69 -36.46
C SER A 734 3.96 -0.40 -37.03
N LEU A 735 4.85 0.50 -37.46
CA LEU A 735 4.58 1.50 -38.50
C LEU A 735 5.15 0.98 -39.82
N SER A 736 4.40 1.15 -40.90
CA SER A 736 4.76 0.68 -42.24
C SER A 736 5.57 1.73 -43.01
N ASP A 737 6.50 1.25 -43.84
CA ASP A 737 7.14 1.92 -44.97
C ASP A 737 7.69 3.34 -44.76
N ALA A 738 9.00 3.44 -44.50
CA ALA A 738 9.96 3.91 -45.51
C ALA A 738 11.40 4.13 -44.95
N THR A 739 12.07 3.07 -44.50
CA THR A 739 13.53 3.08 -44.30
C THR A 739 14.16 1.80 -44.86
N PRO A 740 15.32 1.89 -45.54
CA PRO A 740 15.97 0.72 -46.12
C PRO A 740 16.44 -0.23 -45.02
N LYS A 741 16.42 -1.54 -45.32
CA LYS A 741 16.90 -2.61 -44.42
C LYS A 741 18.28 -2.24 -43.88
N SER A 742 18.37 -1.94 -42.58
CA SER A 742 19.66 -1.58 -41.98
C SER A 742 20.60 -2.77 -42.08
N GLU A 743 21.75 -2.54 -42.71
CA GLU A 743 22.89 -3.44 -42.55
C GLU A 743 23.24 -3.51 -41.06
N ARG A 744 23.71 -4.69 -40.62
CA ARG A 744 24.04 -4.95 -39.22
C ARG A 744 25.48 -4.48 -38.96
N PHE A 745 25.63 -3.35 -38.28
CA PHE A 745 26.94 -2.80 -37.94
C PHE A 745 27.40 -3.27 -36.56
N ASP A 746 28.69 -3.57 -36.45
CA ASP A 746 29.31 -4.01 -35.21
C ASP A 746 29.69 -2.79 -34.34
N ILE A 747 28.97 -2.64 -33.22
CA ILE A 747 29.21 -1.58 -32.23
C ILE A 747 30.31 -1.94 -31.21
N HIS A 748 30.80 -3.19 -31.17
CA HIS A 748 31.78 -3.65 -30.17
C HIS A 748 33.08 -2.80 -30.12
N PRO A 749 33.64 -2.29 -31.23
CA PRO A 749 34.82 -1.42 -31.18
C PRO A 749 34.58 -0.10 -30.44
N LEU A 750 33.36 0.45 -30.52
CA LEU A 750 33.00 1.72 -29.91
C LEU A 750 32.78 1.59 -28.40
N LEU A 751 32.27 0.45 -27.93
CA LEU A 751 31.97 0.21 -26.51
C LEU A 751 33.22 0.21 -25.63
N ARG A 752 34.40 -0.16 -26.17
CA ARG A 752 35.69 -0.08 -25.46
C ARG A 752 36.23 1.35 -25.30
N ARG A 753 35.65 2.32 -26.01
CA ARG A 753 36.01 3.75 -25.99
C ARG A 753 35.01 4.62 -25.20
N LEU A 754 34.07 3.98 -24.49
CA LEU A 754 33.09 4.68 -23.66
C LEU A 754 33.76 5.33 -22.43
N PRO A 755 33.31 6.53 -22.01
CA PRO A 755 33.76 7.15 -20.77
C PRO A 755 33.45 6.28 -19.53
N ASN A 756 34.24 6.43 -18.46
CA ASN A 756 33.95 5.76 -17.19
C ASN A 756 32.67 6.31 -16.56
N MET A 757 32.12 5.59 -15.57
CA MET A 757 30.83 5.93 -14.97
C MET A 757 30.77 7.33 -14.31
N ASP A 758 31.87 7.89 -13.83
CA ASP A 758 31.92 9.28 -13.33
C ASP A 758 31.89 10.32 -14.47
N ASP A 759 32.48 9.98 -15.61
CA ASP A 759 32.59 10.82 -16.79
C ASP A 759 31.31 10.81 -17.65
N VAL A 760 30.31 10.03 -17.25
CA VAL A 760 29.07 9.79 -18.02
C VAL A 760 28.27 11.05 -18.29
N TRP A 761 28.10 11.88 -17.27
CA TRP A 761 27.25 13.07 -17.32
C TRP A 761 28.02 14.33 -16.91
N ARG A 762 28.86 14.20 -15.89
CA ARG A 762 29.51 15.31 -15.18
C ARG A 762 30.32 16.24 -16.08
N PRO A 763 31.23 15.78 -16.95
CA PRO A 763 32.04 16.69 -17.79
C PRO A 763 31.18 17.48 -18.78
N SER A 764 30.11 16.87 -19.31
CA SER A 764 29.21 17.52 -20.27
C SER A 764 28.32 18.57 -19.58
N ALA A 765 27.76 18.24 -18.42
CA ALA A 765 26.94 19.17 -17.65
C ALA A 765 27.77 20.34 -17.08
N GLU A 766 28.98 20.07 -16.58
CA GLU A 766 29.91 21.09 -16.11
C GLU A 766 30.31 22.05 -17.23
N ALA A 767 30.68 21.54 -18.42
CA ALA A 767 31.02 22.38 -19.56
C ALA A 767 29.88 23.34 -19.95
N VAL A 768 28.63 22.86 -19.99
CA VAL A 768 27.45 23.69 -20.30
C VAL A 768 27.12 24.68 -19.18
N LEU A 769 27.31 24.32 -17.90
CA LEU A 769 27.12 25.24 -16.77
C LEU A 769 28.19 26.35 -16.73
N ILE A 770 29.43 26.04 -17.12
CA ILE A 770 30.52 27.03 -17.27
C ILE A 770 30.28 27.91 -18.51
N GLU A 771 29.90 27.33 -19.67
CA GLU A 771 29.54 28.06 -20.91
C GLU A 771 28.47 29.12 -20.64
N ARG A 772 27.51 28.81 -19.76
CA ARG A 772 26.42 29.71 -19.34
C ARG A 772 26.74 30.59 -18.12
N ALA A 773 27.97 30.58 -17.62
CA ALA A 773 28.42 31.28 -16.40
C ALA A 773 27.57 31.00 -15.14
N ALA A 774 26.92 29.83 -15.07
CA ALA A 774 26.14 29.40 -13.92
C ALA A 774 27.02 28.91 -12.76
N ILE A 775 28.21 28.40 -13.08
CA ILE A 775 29.29 28.05 -12.15
C ILE A 775 30.63 28.59 -12.68
N ARG A 776 31.61 28.77 -11.79
CA ARG A 776 32.98 29.18 -12.13
C ARG A 776 33.92 27.98 -12.30
N GLY A 777 33.56 26.82 -11.76
CA GLY A 777 34.24 25.54 -11.98
C GLY A 777 33.76 24.45 -11.02
N GLU A 778 34.38 23.27 -11.09
CA GLU A 778 34.02 22.05 -10.36
C GLU A 778 33.69 22.24 -8.86
N ARG A 779 34.35 23.18 -8.17
CA ARG A 779 34.17 23.44 -6.73
C ARG A 779 32.80 24.02 -6.37
N ASP A 780 32.07 24.57 -7.34
CA ASP A 780 30.71 25.10 -7.15
C ASP A 780 29.65 23.99 -7.29
N LEU A 781 30.02 22.78 -7.69
CA LEU A 781 29.12 21.62 -7.73
C LEU A 781 28.94 21.03 -6.33
N ASN A 782 27.72 20.61 -6.01
CA ASN A 782 27.43 20.03 -4.70
C ASN A 782 28.18 18.70 -4.48
N SER A 783 28.72 18.53 -3.27
CA SER A 783 29.23 17.23 -2.84
C SER A 783 28.07 16.25 -2.59
N PHE A 784 28.37 14.96 -2.60
CA PHE A 784 27.37 13.89 -2.38
C PHE A 784 26.55 14.09 -1.08
N SER A 785 27.15 14.63 -0.01
CA SER A 785 26.44 14.90 1.24
C SER A 785 25.46 16.08 1.13
N VAL A 786 25.75 17.09 0.30
CA VAL A 786 24.84 18.21 0.02
C VAL A 786 23.70 17.77 -0.90
N ALA A 787 24.00 17.03 -1.97
CA ALA A 787 23.00 16.44 -2.87
C ALA A 787 21.98 15.56 -2.11
N LEU A 788 22.44 14.76 -1.14
CA LEU A 788 21.55 13.98 -0.27
C LEU A 788 20.72 14.86 0.68
N LYS A 789 21.29 15.93 1.24
CA LYS A 789 20.55 16.85 2.13
C LYS A 789 19.38 17.51 1.38
N GLU A 790 19.60 18.01 0.16
CA GLU A 790 18.53 18.60 -0.66
C GLU A 790 17.48 17.56 -1.06
N LEU A 791 17.88 16.32 -1.38
CA LEU A 791 16.93 15.24 -1.66
C LEU A 791 16.03 14.91 -0.46
N ILE A 792 16.57 14.96 0.76
CA ILE A 792 15.87 14.59 2.01
C ILE A 792 15.09 15.78 2.63
N ARG A 793 15.44 17.02 2.25
CA ARG A 793 14.96 18.29 2.83
C ARG A 793 13.44 18.36 3.01
N GLU A 794 12.97 18.85 4.15
CA GLU A 794 11.53 18.79 4.44
C GLU A 794 10.70 19.93 3.84
N SER A 795 11.31 21.11 3.61
CA SER A 795 10.67 22.18 2.85
C SER A 795 10.51 21.79 1.38
N GLU A 796 9.55 22.41 0.68
CA GLU A 796 9.47 22.32 -0.77
C GLU A 796 10.76 22.81 -1.45
N THR A 797 11.06 22.21 -2.60
CA THR A 797 12.20 22.47 -3.47
C THR A 797 11.70 22.74 -4.90
N ARG A 798 12.55 23.32 -5.76
CA ARG A 798 12.19 23.52 -7.18
C ARG A 798 11.90 22.20 -7.91
N ALA A 799 12.51 21.09 -7.47
CA ALA A 799 12.21 19.74 -7.94
C ALA A 799 10.74 19.34 -7.71
N ASP A 800 10.17 19.69 -6.55
CA ASP A 800 8.76 19.42 -6.22
C ASP A 800 7.81 20.25 -7.11
N ALA A 801 8.20 21.47 -7.50
CA ALA A 801 7.45 22.29 -8.45
C ALA A 801 7.49 21.70 -9.88
N LEU A 802 8.66 21.26 -10.37
CA LEU A 802 8.79 20.60 -11.66
C LEU A 802 7.96 19.31 -11.73
N TYR A 803 7.87 18.54 -10.64
CA TYR A 803 6.99 17.38 -10.55
C TYR A 803 5.51 17.77 -10.56
N ARG A 804 5.10 18.78 -9.77
CA ARG A 804 3.70 19.23 -9.68
C ARG A 804 3.12 19.65 -11.03
N ASN A 805 3.91 20.31 -11.88
CA ASN A 805 3.48 20.73 -13.22
C ASN A 805 3.11 19.56 -14.16
N GLY A 806 3.35 18.30 -13.77
CA GLY A 806 2.91 17.10 -14.50
C GLY A 806 2.08 16.12 -13.69
N HIS A 807 1.68 16.50 -12.47
CA HIS A 807 1.10 15.60 -11.47
C HIS A 807 -0.07 14.78 -12.01
N ASP A 808 -1.02 15.43 -12.68
CA ASP A 808 -2.24 14.79 -13.16
C ASP A 808 -1.96 13.71 -14.22
N LEU A 809 -1.09 14.02 -15.19
CA LEU A 809 -0.62 13.03 -16.17
C LEU A 809 0.13 11.89 -15.50
N TRP A 810 1.05 12.19 -14.59
CA TRP A 810 1.84 11.18 -13.88
C TRP A 810 0.96 10.26 -13.04
N HIS A 811 -0.09 10.76 -12.40
CA HIS A 811 -1.06 9.94 -11.70
C HIS A 811 -1.93 9.11 -12.66
N ALA A 812 -2.46 9.71 -13.72
CA ALA A 812 -3.24 9.00 -14.75
C ALA A 812 -2.47 7.85 -15.41
N LEU A 813 -1.16 8.01 -15.59
CA LEU A 813 -0.27 6.97 -16.12
C LEU A 813 0.18 5.97 -15.04
N SER A 814 0.43 6.39 -13.79
CA SER A 814 0.90 5.51 -12.70
C SER A 814 -0.13 4.51 -12.19
N ASP A 815 -1.42 4.85 -12.27
CA ASP A 815 -2.53 3.96 -11.90
C ASP A 815 -2.65 2.72 -12.81
N SER A 816 -1.90 2.69 -13.92
CA SER A 816 -1.75 1.52 -14.79
C SER A 816 -0.89 0.41 -14.15
N GLU A 817 0.31 0.74 -13.65
CA GLU A 817 1.29 -0.22 -13.14
C GLU A 817 0.87 -0.87 -11.81
N GLN A 818 0.34 -0.10 -10.86
CA GLN A 818 0.08 -0.61 -9.50
C GLN A 818 -0.94 -1.77 -9.50
N ARG A 819 -1.98 -1.70 -10.35
CA ARG A 819 -2.99 -2.76 -10.48
C ARG A 819 -2.48 -4.00 -11.25
N HIS A 820 -1.44 -3.86 -12.07
CA HIS A 820 -0.81 -5.00 -12.75
C HIS A 820 0.09 -5.83 -11.83
N ARG A 821 0.61 -5.24 -10.75
CA ARG A 821 1.38 -5.97 -9.71
C ARG A 821 0.50 -6.64 -8.64
N SER A 822 -0.82 -6.38 -8.65
CA SER A 822 -1.79 -6.97 -7.73
C SER A 822 -2.63 -8.11 -8.35
N ARG A 823 -2.20 -8.69 -9.47
CA ARG A 823 -2.83 -9.79 -10.26
C ARG A 823 -1.78 -10.75 -10.83
#